data_AF-A0A925J650-F1
#
_entry.id   AF-A0A925J650-F1
#
_cell.length_a   1.000
_cell.length_b   1.000
_cell.length_c   1.000
_cell.angle_alpha   90.00
_cell.angle_beta   90.00
_cell.angle_gamma   90.00
#
_symmetry.space_group_name_H-M   'P 1'
#
loop_
_entity.id
_entity.type
_entity.pdbx_description
1 polymer ?
#
loop_
_entity_poly.entity_id
_entity_poly.type
_entity_poly.pdbx_seq_one_letter_code
_entity_poly.pdbx_strand_id
1 'polypeptide(L)'
;MFALGAVPLTLTPAQAQATIRAGTLIDGAGGVRRNVIITLRDGRIASIRPATAGAPATHDLSRFTVLPGMIDTHVHMESHFGSDGRASNQGESPAVRLRAAVDNAYVTLRAGFTSVQSIGAPVDLELRPMIQRDDVPGPRFLTSSRALTDTSLSPEQIRTWVRTLVEGGADLVKIFASRSIREGGAQTLSDEQVRAACEEARVLGKRTWVHAHATSAVRAAANAGCFAVTHGSQVTNAELALMAQRGTLFEPNIGLVSQNYIENKARFLGIGNYDEAGFRFMEEGIPRKLDMFKRALTIPGLKLLVGTDATAGAHGQNAREVVYRVQVGGQRAMDAITQLTSGNAGGMAMQDSVGVLRTGMVADLVAVDGDPVRDITALQRVVFVMKSGKVYRAPGPTFTAGEDATRSTGVSMTTAAADIDRDGDADVFVGMNGVASRLFRNDRGRLVDVAGAYALTSARATRAAAWGDYDGDGDPDLFVGYAPGGGSVTALYRNDGARFTDVTTEVGLARDSGAVRQPVFVDVDGDSDLDLFVAFRDRPNALFRNDGSRFTDVARDMGLADPRKTVGGVWFDYDEDGDLDLYVANMDGDANGLFRNDGGRFTDVAAAAGVQWGGRPPESPAHGTVRPCAADVNGDGRFDLVTANYGKPGLFLNRGAGRFEDATAAWGMGIDARYDACALADFDNDGRLDLYLNGTITGGVSYRDFLFRNAGTHFEDVTPDSIGAQQGDHGVQWTDIDNDGAIDLILNGSAPRGMQMHWRNGLPAPAARRSLAVHVRDAKGTGAPGAEIRVYRAGTRRLVAARLVDAGSGYDAQADLPVHIGIPQGVARVDVEVTMPLGGRRAREVLRGIVIGGPRAVSIDTPIRAR
;
A
#
# COMPACT_ATOMS: atom_id res chain seq x y z
N MET A 1 14.61 51.83 10.82
CA MET A 1 13.81 51.19 11.89
C MET A 1 12.58 50.58 11.21
N PHE A 2 12.67 49.33 10.75
CA PHE A 2 11.55 48.57 10.22
C PHE A 2 11.57 47.22 10.93
N ALA A 3 10.55 46.98 11.75
CA ALA A 3 10.38 45.75 12.51
C ALA A 3 9.84 44.67 11.57
N LEU A 4 10.62 43.60 11.38
CA LEU A 4 10.16 42.37 10.75
C LEU A 4 9.30 41.62 11.79
N GLY A 5 8.01 41.48 11.49
CA GLY A 5 7.06 40.73 12.31
C GLY A 5 7.40 39.23 12.30
N ALA A 6 7.35 38.62 13.48
CA ALA A 6 7.52 37.19 13.67
C ALA A 6 6.36 36.43 12.99
N VAL A 7 6.71 35.52 12.09
CA VAL A 7 5.79 34.51 11.56
C VAL A 7 5.45 33.54 12.70
N PRO A 8 4.16 33.28 12.99
CA PRO A 8 3.80 32.34 14.05
C PRO A 8 4.26 30.93 13.65
N LEU A 9 4.97 30.25 14.56
CA LEU A 9 5.21 28.81 14.45
C LEU A 9 3.85 28.11 14.44
N THR A 10 3.52 27.49 13.31
CA THR A 10 2.44 26.51 13.24
C THR A 10 2.82 25.32 14.13
N LEU A 11 2.11 25.15 15.24
CA LEU A 11 2.17 23.93 16.06
C LEU A 11 1.76 22.75 15.18
N THR A 12 2.70 21.82 14.93
CA THR A 12 2.38 20.50 14.39
C THR A 12 1.31 19.84 15.28
N PRO A 13 0.24 19.25 14.71
CA PRO A 13 -0.77 18.59 15.51
C PRO A 13 -0.13 17.49 16.34
N ALA A 14 -0.52 17.39 17.62
CA ALA A 14 -0.07 16.32 18.50
C ALA A 14 -0.35 14.96 17.85
N GLN A 15 0.68 14.12 17.72
CA GLN A 15 0.55 12.80 17.11
C GLN A 15 -0.40 11.98 17.99
N ALA A 16 -1.48 11.46 17.39
CA ALA A 16 -2.49 10.70 18.12
C ALA A 16 -1.85 9.54 18.90
N GLN A 17 -2.36 9.25 20.09
CA GLN A 17 -1.92 8.11 20.89
C GLN A 17 -2.14 6.81 20.10
N ALA A 18 -1.07 6.06 19.85
CA ALA A 18 -1.12 4.78 19.15
C ALA A 18 -0.79 3.62 20.09
N THR A 19 -1.37 2.45 19.86
CA THR A 19 -1.06 1.23 20.62
C THR A 19 -0.63 0.10 19.70
N ILE A 20 0.44 -0.62 20.06
CA ILE A 20 0.94 -1.79 19.35
C ILE A 20 0.75 -3.01 20.24
N ARG A 21 0.00 -4.01 19.77
CA ARG A 21 -0.07 -5.32 20.42
C ARG A 21 1.04 -6.20 19.85
N ALA A 22 1.98 -6.65 20.68
CA ALA A 22 3.07 -7.52 20.25
C ALA A 22 2.85 -8.94 20.80
N GLY A 23 2.88 -9.94 19.92
CA GLY A 23 2.86 -11.34 20.33
C GLY A 23 4.06 -11.70 21.18
N THR A 24 5.23 -11.27 20.70
CA THR A 24 6.51 -11.36 21.41
C THR A 24 7.21 -10.02 21.33
N LEU A 25 7.82 -9.59 22.43
CA LEU A 25 8.68 -8.42 22.49
C LEU A 25 10.07 -8.86 22.93
N ILE A 26 11.07 -8.62 22.10
CA ILE A 26 12.48 -8.65 22.47
C ILE A 26 12.89 -7.19 22.72
N ASP A 27 13.39 -6.87 23.90
CA ASP A 27 13.57 -5.46 24.29
C ASP A 27 14.86 -4.82 23.72
N GLY A 28 15.74 -5.59 23.08
CA GLY A 28 17.03 -5.13 22.57
C GLY A 28 18.18 -5.18 23.58
N ALA A 29 17.90 -5.50 24.84
CA ALA A 29 18.86 -5.66 25.94
C ALA A 29 18.89 -7.09 26.50
N GLY A 30 18.29 -8.05 25.79
CA GLY A 30 18.25 -9.48 26.15
C GLY A 30 16.95 -9.93 26.81
N GLY A 31 16.04 -9.02 27.15
CA GLY A 31 14.75 -9.33 27.77
C GLY A 31 13.71 -9.77 26.74
N VAL A 32 12.89 -10.75 27.12
CA VAL A 32 11.77 -11.24 26.31
C VAL A 32 10.47 -11.16 27.11
N ARG A 33 9.43 -10.59 26.51
CA ARG A 33 8.06 -10.57 27.04
C ARG A 33 7.10 -11.09 25.98
N ARG A 34 5.99 -11.71 26.39
CA ARG A 34 4.95 -12.22 25.48
C ARG A 34 3.66 -11.45 25.74
N ASN A 35 2.86 -11.26 24.68
CA ASN A 35 1.54 -10.65 24.71
C ASN A 35 1.52 -9.31 25.47
N VAL A 36 2.16 -8.29 24.91
CA VAL A 36 2.26 -6.95 25.51
C VAL A 36 1.58 -5.89 24.65
N ILE A 37 1.13 -4.81 25.28
CA ILE A 37 0.71 -3.58 24.63
C ILE A 37 1.78 -2.52 24.86
N ILE A 38 2.29 -1.97 23.75
CA ILE A 38 3.18 -0.80 23.72
C ILE A 38 2.30 0.40 23.43
N THR A 39 2.27 1.38 24.33
CA THR A 39 1.55 2.65 24.11
C THR A 39 2.55 3.70 23.66
N LEU A 40 2.22 4.42 22.59
CA LEU A 40 3.00 5.50 22.02
C LEU A 40 2.34 6.85 22.28
N ARG A 41 3.15 7.86 22.53
CA ARG A 41 2.73 9.25 22.65
C ARG A 41 3.86 10.14 22.12
N ASP A 42 3.53 11.06 21.22
CA ASP A 42 4.48 12.04 20.64
C ASP A 42 5.77 11.37 20.11
N GLY A 43 5.61 10.32 19.31
CA GLY A 43 6.73 9.57 18.73
C GLY A 43 7.60 8.78 19.72
N ARG A 44 7.18 8.62 20.99
CA ARG A 44 7.91 7.92 22.04
C ARG A 44 7.10 6.81 22.70
N ILE A 45 7.81 5.84 23.27
CA ILE A 45 7.21 4.75 24.05
C ILE A 45 6.77 5.31 25.41
N ALA A 46 5.46 5.45 25.61
CA ALA A 46 4.88 5.92 26.85
C ALA A 46 4.76 4.81 27.90
N SER A 47 4.43 3.58 27.49
CA SER A 47 4.41 2.43 28.40
C SER A 47 4.47 1.10 27.65
N ILE A 48 4.91 0.05 28.35
CA ILE A 48 4.83 -1.34 27.90
C ILE A 48 4.22 -2.16 29.03
N ARG A 49 3.05 -2.77 28.79
CA ARG A 49 2.28 -3.51 29.80
C ARG A 49 1.82 -4.86 29.24
N PRO A 50 1.50 -5.86 30.09
CA PRO A 50 0.79 -7.05 29.64
C PRO A 50 -0.49 -6.67 28.90
N ALA A 51 -0.77 -7.33 27.78
CA ALA A 51 -1.97 -7.07 27.01
C ALA A 51 -3.18 -7.71 27.69
N THR A 52 -4.23 -6.93 27.89
CA THR A 52 -5.55 -7.47 28.27
C THR A 52 -6.19 -8.16 27.05
N ALA A 53 -6.89 -9.26 27.30
CA ALA A 53 -7.63 -9.97 26.26
C ALA A 53 -8.67 -9.03 25.63
N GLY A 54 -8.79 -9.03 24.30
CA GLY A 54 -9.76 -8.22 23.57
C GLY A 54 -9.51 -6.71 23.50
N ALA A 55 -8.47 -6.17 24.15
CA ALA A 55 -8.18 -4.74 24.07
C ALA A 55 -7.79 -4.32 22.63
N PRO A 56 -8.43 -3.30 22.03
CA PRO A 56 -8.10 -2.86 20.69
C PRO A 56 -6.68 -2.27 20.63
N ALA A 57 -5.97 -2.53 19.54
CA ALA A 57 -4.67 -1.95 19.25
C ALA A 57 -4.70 -1.20 17.92
N THR A 58 -4.02 -0.06 17.81
CA THR A 58 -3.82 0.65 16.53
C THR A 58 -3.09 -0.23 15.53
N HIS A 59 -2.09 -0.98 15.98
CA HIS A 59 -1.39 -1.98 15.18
C HIS A 59 -1.41 -3.32 15.92
N ASP A 60 -2.13 -4.30 15.36
CA ASP A 60 -2.13 -5.65 15.90
C ASP A 60 -1.00 -6.48 15.28
N LEU A 61 0.07 -6.67 16.07
CA LEU A 61 1.23 -7.50 15.75
C LEU A 61 1.28 -8.71 16.70
N SER A 62 0.13 -9.18 17.19
CA SER A 62 0.00 -10.33 18.09
C SER A 62 0.56 -11.64 17.54
N ARG A 63 0.68 -11.74 16.21
CA ARG A 63 1.29 -12.89 15.51
C ARG A 63 2.81 -12.79 15.37
N PHE A 64 3.40 -11.61 15.57
CA PHE A 64 4.78 -11.31 15.22
C PHE A 64 5.69 -11.12 16.44
N THR A 65 7.00 -11.15 16.19
CA THR A 65 8.00 -10.75 17.17
C THR A 65 8.42 -9.30 16.91
N VAL A 66 8.21 -8.43 17.90
CA VAL A 66 8.61 -7.03 17.89
C VAL A 66 9.96 -6.85 18.60
N LEU A 67 10.86 -6.08 18.00
CA LEU A 67 12.16 -5.69 18.56
C LEU A 67 12.44 -4.21 18.27
N PRO A 68 13.44 -3.55 18.91
CA PRO A 68 13.85 -2.21 18.49
C PRO A 68 14.25 -2.20 17.03
N GLY A 69 14.13 -1.04 16.39
CA GLY A 69 14.71 -0.84 15.06
C GLY A 69 16.19 -1.26 15.03
N MET A 70 16.56 -2.02 14.01
CA MET A 70 17.92 -2.53 13.85
C MET A 70 18.87 -1.38 13.50
N ILE A 71 20.14 -1.51 13.86
CA ILE A 71 21.14 -0.45 13.70
C ILE A 71 22.35 -1.02 12.95
N ASP A 72 22.83 -0.30 11.93
CA ASP A 72 24.06 -0.66 11.20
C ASP A 72 25.13 0.41 11.39
N THR A 73 26.31 0.01 11.89
CA THR A 73 27.39 0.95 12.22
C THR A 73 28.33 1.24 11.05
N HIS A 74 28.15 0.56 9.90
CA HIS A 74 29.05 0.70 8.76
C HIS A 74 28.33 0.41 7.44
N VAL A 75 27.92 1.47 6.77
CA VAL A 75 27.37 1.42 5.41
C VAL A 75 28.02 2.46 4.50
N HIS A 76 27.86 2.30 3.19
CA HIS A 76 28.25 3.27 2.17
C HIS A 76 27.01 3.64 1.34
N MET A 77 26.24 4.63 1.80
CA MET A 77 24.90 4.90 1.27
C MET A 77 24.90 5.32 -0.20
N GLU A 78 25.93 6.03 -0.67
CA GLU A 78 26.05 6.45 -2.07
C GLU A 78 26.46 5.32 -3.04
N SER A 79 26.94 4.18 -2.53
CA SER A 79 27.44 3.10 -3.37
C SER A 79 26.29 2.37 -4.06
N HIS A 80 26.31 2.34 -5.39
CA HIS A 80 25.25 1.73 -6.20
C HIS A 80 25.80 1.19 -7.53
N PHE A 81 24.98 0.39 -8.22
CA PHE A 81 25.27 0.02 -9.61
C PHE A 81 24.79 1.14 -10.51
N GLY A 82 25.69 1.70 -11.32
CA GLY A 82 25.38 2.75 -12.28
C GLY A 82 24.47 2.25 -13.40
N SER A 83 24.10 3.15 -14.30
CA SER A 83 23.23 2.82 -15.46
C SER A 83 23.80 1.75 -16.40
N ASP A 84 25.13 1.56 -16.40
CA ASP A 84 25.85 0.51 -17.13
C ASP A 84 25.87 -0.84 -16.39
N GLY A 85 25.22 -0.91 -15.22
CA GLY A 85 25.18 -2.07 -14.34
C GLY A 85 26.47 -2.32 -13.54
N ARG A 86 27.45 -1.41 -13.59
CA ARG A 86 28.75 -1.56 -12.91
C ARG A 86 28.79 -0.80 -11.58
N ALA A 87 29.66 -1.23 -10.67
CA ALA A 87 29.81 -0.63 -9.34
C ALA A 87 30.64 0.67 -9.30
N SER A 88 31.12 1.16 -10.45
CA SER A 88 31.95 2.37 -10.51
C SER A 88 31.05 3.60 -10.58
N ASN A 89 31.08 4.44 -9.55
CA ASN A 89 30.34 5.70 -9.51
C ASN A 89 31.23 6.91 -9.89
N GLN A 90 32.42 6.65 -10.44
CA GLN A 90 33.32 7.72 -10.90
C GLN A 90 32.73 8.43 -12.12
N GLY A 91 32.78 9.76 -12.11
CA GLY A 91 32.27 10.61 -13.20
C GLY A 91 30.77 10.94 -13.10
N GLU A 92 30.02 10.31 -12.19
CA GLU A 92 28.61 10.66 -11.97
C GLU A 92 28.47 12.03 -11.31
N SER A 93 27.36 12.72 -11.61
CA SER A 93 27.04 13.98 -10.95
C SER A 93 26.63 13.75 -9.49
N PRO A 94 26.79 14.76 -8.60
CA PRO A 94 26.30 14.67 -7.23
C PRO A 94 24.80 14.33 -7.13
N ALA A 95 23.98 14.83 -8.07
CA ALA A 95 22.53 14.58 -8.08
C ALA A 95 22.20 13.09 -8.33
N VAL A 96 22.93 12.42 -9.22
CA VAL A 96 22.74 10.98 -9.48
C VAL A 96 23.11 10.16 -8.24
N ARG A 97 24.25 10.46 -7.61
CA ARG A 97 24.67 9.80 -6.37
C ARG A 97 23.70 10.04 -5.21
N LEU A 98 23.18 11.26 -5.07
CA LEU A 98 22.18 11.57 -4.05
C LEU A 98 20.89 10.78 -4.28
N ARG A 99 20.39 10.71 -5.52
CA ARG A 99 19.21 9.89 -5.85
C ARG A 99 19.43 8.42 -5.47
N ALA A 100 20.57 7.84 -5.84
CA ALA A 100 20.90 6.47 -5.47
C ALA A 100 20.99 6.27 -3.95
N ALA A 101 21.55 7.25 -3.23
CA ALA A 101 21.60 7.23 -1.77
C ALA A 101 20.20 7.29 -1.12
N VAL A 102 19.25 8.04 -1.71
CA VAL A 102 17.83 8.04 -1.31
C VAL A 102 17.22 6.65 -1.51
N ASP A 103 17.42 6.04 -2.67
CA ASP A 103 16.90 4.69 -2.98
C ASP A 103 17.46 3.64 -1.99
N ASN A 104 18.78 3.68 -1.73
CA ASN A 104 19.45 2.81 -0.77
C ASN A 104 18.95 3.03 0.67
N ALA A 105 18.71 4.29 1.07
CA ALA A 105 18.18 4.64 2.38
C ALA A 105 16.76 4.08 2.57
N TYR A 106 15.93 4.15 1.53
CA TYR A 106 14.56 3.61 1.55
C TYR A 106 14.55 2.10 1.75
N VAL A 107 15.29 1.34 0.92
CA VAL A 107 15.32 -0.13 1.02
C VAL A 107 15.93 -0.61 2.34
N THR A 108 16.92 0.11 2.87
CA THR A 108 17.53 -0.17 4.18
C THR A 108 16.53 0.05 5.32
N LEU A 109 15.75 1.14 5.27
CA LEU A 109 14.67 1.38 6.24
C LEU A 109 13.59 0.29 6.17
N ARG A 110 13.14 -0.06 4.96
CA ARG A 110 12.12 -1.10 4.73
C ARG A 110 12.58 -2.50 5.18
N ALA A 111 13.89 -2.74 5.20
CA ALA A 111 14.52 -3.94 5.76
C ALA A 111 14.66 -3.91 7.30
N GLY A 112 14.10 -2.89 7.97
CA GLY A 112 14.03 -2.80 9.42
C GLY A 112 15.20 -2.11 10.11
N PHE A 113 16.10 -1.49 9.35
CA PHE A 113 17.20 -0.69 9.92
C PHE A 113 16.73 0.74 10.08
N THR A 114 16.44 1.17 11.32
CA THR A 114 15.90 2.53 11.58
C THR A 114 17.00 3.54 11.89
N SER A 115 18.24 3.08 12.12
CA SER A 115 19.41 3.94 12.30
C SER A 115 20.62 3.34 11.60
N VAL A 116 21.43 4.17 10.94
CA VAL A 116 22.66 3.75 10.27
C VAL A 116 23.77 4.79 10.46
N GLN A 117 25.01 4.32 10.36
CA GLN A 117 26.19 5.16 10.26
C GLN A 117 26.86 4.94 8.90
N SER A 118 26.70 5.93 8.01
CA SER A 118 27.33 5.94 6.69
C SER A 118 28.72 6.56 6.79
N ILE A 119 29.75 5.95 6.21
CA ILE A 119 31.12 6.42 6.38
C ILE A 119 31.80 6.67 5.02
N GLY A 120 32.14 7.94 4.78
CA GLY A 120 33.03 8.33 3.68
C GLY A 120 32.39 8.93 2.42
N ALA A 121 31.12 9.35 2.46
CA ALA A 121 30.43 9.91 1.29
C ALA A 121 29.99 11.38 1.49
N PRO A 122 30.42 12.34 0.65
CA PRO A 122 30.06 13.75 0.84
C PRO A 122 28.55 14.03 0.70
N VAL A 123 27.85 13.30 -0.18
CA VAL A 123 26.40 13.44 -0.43
C VAL A 123 25.56 13.12 0.82
N ASP A 124 26.14 12.42 1.79
CA ASP A 124 25.50 12.14 3.08
C ASP A 124 25.08 13.41 3.83
N LEU A 125 25.82 14.51 3.66
CA LEU A 125 25.51 15.80 4.30
C LEU A 125 24.24 16.45 3.73
N GLU A 126 23.86 16.10 2.49
CA GLU A 126 22.61 16.52 1.84
C GLU A 126 21.47 15.56 2.17
N LEU A 127 21.73 14.25 2.15
CA LEU A 127 20.72 13.22 2.46
C LEU A 127 20.23 13.29 3.91
N ARG A 128 21.14 13.46 4.88
CA ARG A 128 20.82 13.49 6.32
C ARG A 128 19.70 14.49 6.67
N PRO A 129 19.78 15.78 6.30
CA PRO A 129 18.72 16.73 6.62
C PRO A 129 17.40 16.45 5.89
N MET A 130 17.43 15.87 4.68
CA MET A 130 16.20 15.44 3.98
C MET A 130 15.46 14.37 4.79
N ILE A 131 16.19 13.37 5.30
CA ILE A 131 15.62 12.32 6.16
C ILE A 131 15.16 12.89 7.52
N GLN A 132 15.89 13.86 8.09
CA GLN A 132 15.53 14.46 9.38
C GLN A 132 14.25 15.30 9.31
N ARG A 133 13.97 15.93 8.17
CA ARG A 133 12.73 16.68 7.91
C ARG A 133 11.58 15.82 7.41
N ASP A 134 11.80 14.51 7.25
CA ASP A 134 10.87 13.57 6.60
C ASP A 134 10.53 13.93 5.13
N ASP A 135 11.42 14.65 4.43
CA ASP A 135 11.28 14.94 2.99
C ASP A 135 11.39 13.65 2.16
N VAL A 136 12.22 12.70 2.62
CA VAL A 136 12.36 11.36 2.04
C VAL A 136 12.42 10.29 3.14
N PRO A 137 11.86 9.10 2.93
CA PRO A 137 11.95 8.00 3.88
C PRO A 137 13.37 7.42 3.94
N GLY A 138 13.90 7.25 5.15
CA GLY A 138 15.21 6.60 5.38
C GLY A 138 15.55 6.42 6.87
N PRO A 139 16.59 5.65 7.21
CA PRO A 139 17.05 5.50 8.60
C PRO A 139 17.57 6.81 9.18
N ARG A 140 17.56 6.96 10.51
CA ARG A 140 18.33 8.00 11.19
C ARG A 140 19.80 7.85 10.82
N PHE A 141 20.42 8.97 10.46
CA PHE A 141 21.63 8.94 9.66
C PHE A 141 22.77 9.69 10.35
N LEU A 142 23.85 8.99 10.68
CA LEU A 142 25.13 9.59 11.09
C LEU A 142 26.15 9.45 9.96
N THR A 143 27.00 10.47 9.75
CA THR A 143 28.00 10.42 8.68
C THR A 143 29.38 10.94 9.04
N SER A 144 30.42 10.29 8.48
CA SER A 144 31.77 10.83 8.51
C SER A 144 32.04 11.84 7.38
N SER A 145 31.13 11.96 6.40
CA SER A 145 31.23 12.72 5.15
C SER A 145 32.39 12.33 4.23
N ARG A 146 33.59 12.15 4.77
CA ARG A 146 34.80 11.76 4.06
C ARG A 146 35.62 10.82 4.93
N ALA A 147 36.67 10.25 4.35
CA ALA A 147 37.64 9.43 5.06
C ALA A 147 39.05 9.96 4.83
N LEU A 148 39.91 9.87 5.85
CA LEU A 148 41.32 10.20 5.73
C LEU A 148 42.07 9.03 5.08
N THR A 149 42.59 9.26 3.89
CA THR A 149 43.41 8.30 3.13
C THR A 149 44.78 8.86 2.74
N ASP A 150 44.99 10.18 2.83
CA ASP A 150 46.25 10.84 2.48
C ASP A 150 47.33 10.58 3.55
N THR A 151 48.29 9.72 3.20
CA THR A 151 49.38 9.31 4.09
C THR A 151 50.51 10.34 4.18
N SER A 152 50.49 11.38 3.34
CA SER A 152 51.54 12.41 3.30
C SER A 152 51.38 13.48 4.38
N LEU A 153 50.19 13.58 5.00
CA LEU A 153 49.91 14.60 5.99
C LEU A 153 50.69 14.37 7.29
N SER A 154 51.34 15.41 7.80
CA SER A 154 51.91 15.41 9.15
C SER A 154 50.82 15.27 10.23
N PRO A 155 51.16 14.85 11.45
CA PRO A 155 50.23 14.81 12.57
C PRO A 155 49.42 16.11 12.78
N GLU A 156 50.03 17.29 12.66
CA GLU A 156 49.32 18.57 12.82
C GLU A 156 48.36 18.87 11.65
N GLN A 157 48.74 18.50 10.43
CA GLN A 157 47.84 18.60 9.29
C GLN A 157 46.63 17.67 9.44
N ILE A 158 46.82 16.48 10.02
CA ILE A 158 45.71 15.57 10.35
C ILE A 158 44.79 16.18 11.40
N ARG A 159 45.32 16.82 12.45
CA ARG A 159 44.47 17.52 13.44
C ARG A 159 43.65 18.62 12.78
N THR A 160 44.28 19.41 11.91
CA THR A 160 43.61 20.46 11.14
C THR A 160 42.52 19.88 10.22
N TRP A 161 42.80 18.75 9.57
CA TRP A 161 41.83 18.05 8.74
C TRP A 161 40.63 17.55 9.56
N VAL A 162 40.87 16.99 10.75
CA VAL A 162 39.80 16.55 11.66
C VAL A 162 38.92 17.73 12.09
N ARG A 163 39.52 18.86 12.49
CA ARG A 163 38.76 20.08 12.83
C ARG A 163 37.87 20.53 11.68
N THR A 164 38.44 20.61 10.47
CA THR A 164 37.72 21.01 9.25
C THR A 164 36.56 20.06 8.93
N LEU A 165 36.78 18.74 9.07
CA LEU A 165 35.75 17.73 8.82
C LEU A 165 34.57 17.89 9.79
N VAL A 166 34.86 18.14 11.07
CA VAL A 166 33.86 18.32 12.11
C VAL A 166 33.10 19.64 11.95
N GLU A 167 33.80 20.73 11.64
CA GLU A 167 33.20 22.03 11.30
C GLU A 167 32.27 21.92 10.06
N GLY A 168 32.64 21.07 9.09
CA GLY A 168 31.82 20.72 7.93
C GLY A 168 30.58 19.86 8.23
N GLY A 169 30.34 19.50 9.48
CA GLY A 169 29.13 18.82 9.92
C GLY A 169 29.22 17.29 10.04
N ALA A 170 30.41 16.71 10.07
CA ALA A 170 30.59 15.28 10.33
C ALA A 170 30.26 14.88 11.79
N ASP A 171 29.65 13.70 11.94
CA ASP A 171 29.27 13.11 13.24
C ASP A 171 30.42 12.29 13.85
N LEU A 172 31.32 11.82 13.01
CA LEU A 172 32.47 10.98 13.36
C LEU A 172 33.61 11.15 12.35
N VAL A 173 34.77 10.60 12.69
CA VAL A 173 35.97 10.65 11.86
C VAL A 173 36.29 9.23 11.36
N LYS A 174 36.37 9.04 10.03
CA LYS A 174 36.81 7.78 9.42
C LYS A 174 38.26 7.92 8.94
N ILE A 175 39.13 6.97 9.32
CA ILE A 175 40.52 6.92 8.85
C ILE A 175 40.85 5.54 8.26
N PHE A 176 41.73 5.53 7.24
CA PHE A 176 42.30 4.31 6.66
C PHE A 176 43.72 4.12 7.19
N ALA A 177 43.85 3.33 8.26
CA ALA A 177 45.13 3.01 8.89
C ALA A 177 45.81 1.77 8.28
N SER A 178 45.12 1.07 7.36
CA SER A 178 45.72 0.05 6.51
C SER A 178 45.24 0.13 5.06
N ARG A 179 45.95 -0.55 4.15
CA ARG A 179 45.46 -0.87 2.81
C ARG A 179 44.27 -1.83 2.88
N SER A 180 43.58 -1.98 1.75
CA SER A 180 42.57 -3.02 1.57
C SER A 180 43.16 -4.40 1.85
N ILE A 181 42.34 -5.32 2.36
CA ILE A 181 42.70 -6.73 2.50
C ILE A 181 43.14 -7.33 1.17
N ARG A 182 42.55 -6.89 0.04
CA ARG A 182 42.92 -7.32 -1.33
C ARG A 182 44.35 -6.91 -1.71
N GLU A 183 44.95 -5.95 -1.01
CA GLU A 183 46.32 -5.46 -1.20
C GLU A 183 47.25 -5.88 -0.05
N GLY A 184 46.88 -6.91 0.70
CA GLY A 184 47.66 -7.46 1.80
C GLY A 184 47.47 -6.77 3.16
N GLY A 185 46.72 -5.67 3.22
CA GLY A 185 46.27 -5.08 4.50
C GLY A 185 47.34 -4.35 5.32
N ALA A 186 48.50 -4.03 4.74
CA ALA A 186 49.61 -3.36 5.43
C ALA A 186 49.22 -1.98 5.99
N GLN A 187 49.83 -1.59 7.11
CA GLN A 187 49.60 -0.27 7.73
C GLN A 187 50.00 0.87 6.80
N THR A 188 49.17 1.92 6.74
CA THR A 188 49.33 3.08 5.85
C THR A 188 49.68 4.36 6.59
N LEU A 189 49.15 4.55 7.80
CA LEU A 189 49.42 5.69 8.66
C LEU A 189 50.40 5.28 9.76
N SER A 190 51.37 6.14 10.08
CA SER A 190 52.22 5.97 11.26
C SER A 190 51.41 6.04 12.56
N ASP A 191 51.95 5.47 13.63
CA ASP A 191 51.34 5.50 14.97
C ASP A 191 51.06 6.94 15.45
N GLU A 192 51.94 7.90 15.09
CA GLU A 192 51.75 9.32 15.41
C GLU A 192 50.59 9.95 14.64
N GLN A 193 50.42 9.60 13.36
CA GLN A 193 49.30 10.07 12.53
C GLN A 193 47.97 9.50 13.04
N VAL A 194 47.93 8.20 13.38
CA VAL A 194 46.74 7.56 13.96
C VAL A 194 46.37 8.21 15.29
N ARG A 195 47.36 8.42 16.16
CA ARG A 195 47.18 9.11 17.44
C ARG A 195 46.67 10.53 17.27
N ALA A 196 47.20 11.30 16.33
CA ALA A 196 46.75 12.65 16.05
C ALA A 196 45.26 12.70 15.66
N ALA A 197 44.83 11.82 14.76
CA ALA A 197 43.42 11.75 14.37
C ALA A 197 42.50 11.40 15.56
N CYS A 198 42.87 10.39 16.35
CA CYS A 198 42.03 9.89 17.44
C CYS A 198 41.98 10.82 18.66
N GLU A 199 43.10 11.46 19.01
CA GLU A 199 43.12 12.47 20.06
C GLU A 199 42.31 13.72 19.67
N GLU A 200 42.48 14.22 18.44
CA GLU A 200 41.77 15.42 18.00
C GLU A 200 40.26 15.18 17.93
N ALA A 201 39.85 14.04 17.36
CA ALA A 201 38.44 13.67 17.34
C ALA A 201 37.85 13.64 18.76
N ARG A 202 38.57 13.06 19.71
CA ARG A 202 38.15 12.99 21.11
C ARG A 202 38.07 14.37 21.78
N VAL A 203 39.02 15.27 21.51
CA VAL A 203 38.96 16.68 21.97
C VAL A 203 37.68 17.37 21.48
N LEU A 204 37.26 17.09 20.25
CA LEU A 204 36.03 17.62 19.65
C LEU A 204 34.76 16.84 20.05
N GLY A 205 34.86 15.86 20.96
CA GLY A 205 33.73 15.02 21.37
C GLY A 205 33.23 14.06 20.28
N LYS A 206 34.08 13.72 19.30
CA LYS A 206 33.78 12.85 18.16
C LYS A 206 34.43 11.48 18.31
N ARG A 207 33.79 10.49 17.68
CA ARG A 207 34.25 9.09 17.64
C ARG A 207 35.11 8.85 16.40
N THR A 208 36.07 7.93 16.47
CA THR A 208 36.87 7.48 15.32
C THR A 208 36.53 6.06 14.89
N TRP A 209 36.30 5.89 13.59
CA TRP A 209 36.19 4.58 12.94
C TRP A 209 37.45 4.31 12.14
N VAL A 210 38.16 3.23 12.46
CA VAL A 210 39.47 2.92 11.88
C VAL A 210 39.36 1.71 10.96
N HIS A 211 39.60 1.89 9.66
CA HIS A 211 39.82 0.77 8.75
C HIS A 211 41.23 0.21 8.99
N ALA A 212 41.31 -1.00 9.54
CA ALA A 212 42.57 -1.67 9.86
C ALA A 212 42.44 -3.19 9.72
N HIS A 213 43.25 -3.79 8.84
CA HIS A 213 43.37 -5.24 8.69
C HIS A 213 44.59 -5.80 9.44
N ALA A 214 45.78 -5.20 9.26
CA ALA A 214 47.02 -5.67 9.88
C ALA A 214 47.07 -5.50 11.40
N THR A 215 47.78 -6.42 12.05
CA THR A 215 48.02 -6.39 13.51
C THR A 215 48.66 -5.08 13.95
N SER A 216 49.62 -4.53 13.20
CA SER A 216 50.30 -3.28 13.53
C SER A 216 49.34 -2.08 13.53
N ALA A 217 48.48 -1.97 12.51
CA ALA A 217 47.48 -0.89 12.42
C ALA A 217 46.42 -0.98 13.54
N VAL A 218 45.99 -2.20 13.89
CA VAL A 218 45.06 -2.41 15.02
C VAL A 218 45.71 -2.07 16.35
N ARG A 219 46.99 -2.43 16.57
CA ARG A 219 47.74 -2.01 17.77
C ARG A 219 47.88 -0.50 17.85
N ALA A 220 48.22 0.16 16.74
CA ALA A 220 48.34 1.61 16.68
C ALA A 220 47.00 2.28 17.06
N ALA A 221 45.89 1.81 16.51
CA ALA A 221 44.56 2.33 16.82
C ALA A 221 44.16 2.11 18.30
N ALA A 222 44.39 0.91 18.84
CA ALA A 222 44.07 0.62 20.23
C ALA A 222 44.92 1.43 21.22
N ASN A 223 46.23 1.57 20.95
CA ASN A 223 47.13 2.37 21.79
C ASN A 223 46.83 3.87 21.72
N ALA A 224 46.39 4.36 20.55
CA ALA A 224 45.94 5.74 20.36
C ALA A 224 44.60 6.05 21.05
N GLY A 225 43.90 5.05 21.59
CA GLY A 225 42.58 5.22 22.18
C GLY A 225 41.50 5.57 21.14
N CYS A 226 41.65 5.07 19.90
CA CYS A 226 40.62 5.20 18.89
C CYS A 226 39.35 4.46 19.33
N PHE A 227 38.19 4.95 18.88
CA PHE A 227 36.89 4.48 19.37
C PHE A 227 36.57 3.06 18.85
N ALA A 228 36.63 2.84 17.54
CA ALA A 228 36.35 1.54 16.94
C ALA A 228 37.34 1.15 15.83
N VAL A 229 37.65 -0.14 15.77
CA VAL A 229 38.39 -0.78 14.67
C VAL A 229 37.43 -1.62 13.84
N THR A 230 37.51 -1.45 12.51
CA THR A 230 36.67 -2.15 11.52
C THR A 230 37.50 -3.21 10.77
N HIS A 231 36.83 -4.30 10.39
CA HIS A 231 37.38 -5.46 9.66
C HIS A 231 38.34 -6.37 10.44
N GLY A 232 39.56 -5.91 10.79
CA GLY A 232 40.53 -6.66 11.60
C GLY A 232 40.96 -8.02 11.06
N SER A 233 40.94 -8.26 9.75
CA SER A 233 41.05 -9.62 9.19
C SER A 233 42.33 -10.40 9.51
N GLN A 234 43.40 -9.75 10.00
CA GLN A 234 44.66 -10.40 10.37
C GLN A 234 44.95 -10.39 11.89
N VAL A 235 44.01 -9.91 12.72
CA VAL A 235 44.26 -9.79 14.17
C VAL A 235 44.46 -11.14 14.84
N THR A 236 45.26 -11.14 15.91
CA THR A 236 45.45 -12.29 16.80
C THR A 236 44.80 -12.03 18.15
N ASN A 237 44.84 -13.04 19.04
CA ASN A 237 44.34 -12.88 20.41
C ASN A 237 45.03 -11.73 21.15
N ALA A 238 46.29 -11.40 20.80
CA ALA A 238 47.01 -10.29 21.42
C ALA A 238 46.37 -8.94 21.08
N GLU A 239 46.03 -8.68 19.82
CA GLU A 239 45.37 -7.44 19.41
C GLU A 239 43.93 -7.36 19.92
N LEU A 240 43.20 -8.48 19.89
CA LEU A 240 41.84 -8.54 20.42
C LEU A 240 41.82 -8.24 21.94
N ALA A 241 42.75 -8.83 22.70
CA ALA A 241 42.89 -8.56 24.13
C ALA A 241 43.33 -7.11 24.40
N LEU A 242 44.22 -6.55 23.56
CA LEU A 242 44.62 -5.15 23.67
C LEU A 242 43.45 -4.21 23.43
N MET A 243 42.61 -4.46 22.42
CA MET A 243 41.39 -3.67 22.19
C MET A 243 40.46 -3.72 23.40
N ALA A 244 40.24 -4.91 23.98
CA ALA A 244 39.46 -5.06 25.21
C ALA A 244 40.06 -4.26 26.38
N GLN A 245 41.38 -4.35 26.58
CA GLN A 245 42.10 -3.62 27.65
C GLN A 245 42.00 -2.09 27.48
N ARG A 246 42.07 -1.60 26.24
CA ARG A 246 42.04 -0.17 25.90
C ARG A 246 40.63 0.38 25.74
N GLY A 247 39.62 -0.48 25.76
CA GLY A 247 38.22 -0.11 25.53
C GLY A 247 37.92 0.26 24.08
N THR A 248 38.77 -0.14 23.12
CA THR A 248 38.51 0.03 21.68
C THR A 248 37.49 -1.01 21.23
N LEU A 249 36.41 -0.57 20.59
CA LEU A 249 35.35 -1.44 20.09
C LEU A 249 35.81 -2.14 18.82
N PHE A 250 35.31 -3.35 18.57
CA PHE A 250 35.66 -4.12 17.39
C PHE A 250 34.44 -4.41 16.51
N GLU A 251 34.51 -4.07 15.23
CA GLU A 251 33.45 -4.23 14.25
C GLU A 251 33.91 -5.14 13.09
N PRO A 252 33.75 -6.47 13.24
CA PRO A 252 34.14 -7.43 12.20
C PRO A 252 33.02 -7.68 11.17
N ASN A 253 33.22 -7.37 9.89
CA ASN A 253 32.29 -7.76 8.82
C ASN A 253 32.66 -9.12 8.20
N ILE A 254 31.92 -10.16 8.53
CA ILE A 254 32.23 -11.54 8.12
C ILE A 254 31.20 -12.17 7.17
N GLY A 255 30.00 -11.60 7.08
CA GLY A 255 28.89 -12.11 6.28
C GLY A 255 28.67 -11.31 5.00
N LEU A 256 27.97 -10.18 5.10
CA LEU A 256 27.33 -9.52 3.95
C LEU A 256 28.32 -9.09 2.87
N VAL A 257 29.30 -8.24 3.23
CA VAL A 257 30.16 -7.57 2.24
C VAL A 257 30.93 -8.54 1.34
N SER A 258 31.47 -9.62 1.91
CA SER A 258 32.29 -10.57 1.15
C SER A 258 31.43 -11.39 0.19
N GLN A 259 30.25 -11.82 0.65
CA GLN A 259 29.28 -12.55 -0.18
C GLN A 259 28.73 -11.66 -1.30
N ASN A 260 28.36 -10.42 -0.99
CA ASN A 260 27.85 -9.46 -1.96
C ASN A 260 28.82 -9.23 -3.13
N TYR A 261 30.13 -9.08 -2.85
CA TYR A 261 31.12 -8.95 -3.91
C TYR A 261 31.21 -10.19 -4.79
N ILE A 262 31.19 -11.39 -4.22
CA ILE A 262 31.30 -12.65 -4.96
C ILE A 262 30.05 -12.87 -5.83
N GLU A 263 28.85 -12.70 -5.27
CA GLU A 263 27.57 -12.82 -5.97
C GLU A 263 27.46 -11.83 -7.13
N ASN A 264 28.05 -10.64 -6.98
CA ASN A 264 28.03 -9.58 -7.99
C ASN A 264 29.37 -9.43 -8.73
N LYS A 265 30.24 -10.44 -8.75
CA LYS A 265 31.62 -10.35 -9.28
C LYS A 265 31.70 -9.64 -10.63
N ALA A 266 30.82 -10.00 -11.58
CA ALA A 266 30.79 -9.42 -12.93
C ALA A 266 30.61 -7.89 -12.95
N ARG A 267 29.89 -7.34 -11.96
CA ARG A 267 29.59 -5.91 -11.83
C ARG A 267 30.75 -5.11 -11.20
N PHE A 268 31.64 -5.78 -10.48
CA PHE A 268 32.80 -5.19 -9.81
C PHE A 268 34.12 -5.41 -10.56
N LEU A 269 34.25 -6.49 -11.32
CA LEU A 269 35.50 -6.89 -11.97
C LEU A 269 36.09 -5.76 -12.85
N GLY A 270 37.39 -5.51 -12.73
CA GLY A 270 38.10 -4.47 -13.50
C GLY A 270 37.99 -3.05 -12.94
N ILE A 271 37.35 -2.85 -11.78
CA ILE A 271 37.27 -1.54 -11.11
C ILE A 271 38.32 -1.49 -9.99
N GLY A 272 39.28 -0.56 -10.03
CA GLY A 272 40.29 -0.42 -8.98
C GLY A 272 41.03 -1.73 -8.69
N ASN A 273 40.96 -2.22 -7.45
CA ASN A 273 41.57 -3.48 -7.01
C ASN A 273 40.61 -4.69 -7.02
N TYR A 274 39.49 -4.60 -7.74
CA TYR A 274 38.58 -5.73 -8.00
C TYR A 274 39.03 -6.48 -9.26
N ASP A 275 40.18 -7.15 -9.20
CA ASP A 275 40.68 -8.04 -10.26
C ASP A 275 40.52 -9.52 -9.88
N GLU A 276 40.85 -10.43 -10.80
CA GLU A 276 40.75 -11.87 -10.57
C GLU A 276 41.56 -12.34 -9.35
N ALA A 277 42.74 -11.74 -9.12
CA ALA A 277 43.58 -12.08 -7.99
C ALA A 277 42.95 -11.62 -6.66
N GLY A 278 42.38 -10.41 -6.64
CA GLY A 278 41.66 -9.84 -5.52
C GLY A 278 40.41 -10.62 -5.15
N PHE A 279 39.65 -11.11 -6.15
CA PHE A 279 38.49 -11.99 -5.91
C PHE A 279 38.89 -13.32 -5.31
N ARG A 280 39.89 -13.99 -5.88
CA ARG A 280 40.44 -15.23 -5.30
C ARG A 280 40.92 -15.01 -3.87
N PHE A 281 41.61 -13.89 -3.61
CA PHE A 281 42.08 -13.56 -2.26
C PHE A 281 40.91 -13.33 -1.28
N MET A 282 39.81 -12.71 -1.72
CA MET A 282 38.60 -12.55 -0.92
C MET A 282 37.96 -13.89 -0.58
N GLU A 283 37.81 -14.80 -1.55
CA GLU A 283 37.26 -16.14 -1.36
C GLU A 283 38.10 -16.96 -0.37
N GLU A 284 39.42 -17.00 -0.56
CA GLU A 284 40.37 -17.66 0.36
C GLU A 284 40.41 -17.01 1.76
N GLY A 285 39.99 -15.74 1.85
CA GLY A 285 39.94 -14.98 3.09
C GLY A 285 38.72 -15.29 3.97
N ILE A 286 37.66 -15.89 3.43
CA ILE A 286 36.42 -16.18 4.17
C ILE A 286 36.68 -17.04 5.42
N PRO A 287 37.40 -18.18 5.35
CA PRO A 287 37.68 -18.99 6.53
C PRO A 287 38.51 -18.25 7.58
N ARG A 288 39.44 -17.37 7.15
CA ARG A 288 40.28 -16.58 8.06
C ARG A 288 39.47 -15.53 8.82
N LYS A 289 38.57 -14.83 8.13
CA LYS A 289 37.62 -13.89 8.76
C LYS A 289 36.72 -14.61 9.75
N LEU A 290 36.23 -15.80 9.40
CA LEU A 290 35.40 -16.61 10.29
C LEU A 290 36.15 -17.03 11.57
N ASP A 291 37.39 -17.52 11.44
CA ASP A 291 38.24 -17.87 12.58
C ASP A 291 38.53 -16.66 13.48
N MET A 292 38.88 -15.51 12.88
CA MET A 292 39.07 -14.26 13.59
C MET A 292 37.84 -13.87 14.42
N PHE A 293 36.63 -14.06 13.88
CA PHE A 293 35.39 -13.72 14.56
C PHE A 293 35.12 -14.67 15.72
N LYS A 294 35.32 -15.97 15.50
CA LYS A 294 35.22 -16.99 16.56
C LYS A 294 36.17 -16.71 17.72
N ARG A 295 37.40 -16.29 17.44
CA ARG A 295 38.36 -15.84 18.46
C ARG A 295 37.87 -14.58 19.17
N ALA A 296 37.37 -13.58 18.44
CA ALA A 296 36.86 -12.36 19.05
C ALA A 296 35.70 -12.61 20.05
N LEU A 297 34.83 -13.60 19.78
CA LEU A 297 33.76 -14.00 20.69
C LEU A 297 34.25 -14.57 22.04
N THR A 298 35.49 -15.07 22.12
CA THR A 298 36.02 -15.70 23.34
C THR A 298 36.87 -14.75 24.19
N ILE A 299 37.16 -13.54 23.70
CA ILE A 299 38.00 -12.57 24.43
C ILE A 299 37.18 -11.84 25.50
N PRO A 300 37.51 -12.00 26.80
CA PRO A 300 36.79 -11.31 27.86
C PRO A 300 36.87 -9.80 27.74
N GLY A 301 35.74 -9.11 27.89
CA GLY A 301 35.66 -7.65 27.88
C GLY A 301 35.76 -6.99 26.50
N LEU A 302 36.02 -7.75 25.43
CA LEU A 302 35.99 -7.19 24.08
C LEU A 302 34.54 -6.87 23.68
N LYS A 303 34.28 -5.60 23.32
CA LYS A 303 32.96 -5.17 22.85
C LYS A 303 32.90 -5.26 21.33
N LEU A 304 31.93 -6.02 20.84
CA LEU A 304 31.68 -6.19 19.41
C LEU A 304 30.53 -5.30 18.94
N LEU A 305 30.69 -4.73 17.75
CA LEU A 305 29.65 -4.02 17.01
C LEU A 305 29.21 -4.83 15.77
N VAL A 306 28.01 -4.55 15.30
CA VAL A 306 27.52 -5.02 14.00
C VAL A 306 27.63 -3.89 12.99
N GLY A 307 28.52 -4.07 12.02
CA GLY A 307 28.63 -3.24 10.83
C GLY A 307 28.70 -4.15 9.62
N THR A 308 27.96 -3.84 8.57
CA THR A 308 27.82 -4.76 7.42
C THR A 308 28.78 -4.46 6.28
N ASP A 309 29.29 -3.22 6.23
CA ASP A 309 30.02 -2.68 5.07
C ASP A 309 29.16 -2.79 3.79
N ALA A 310 27.88 -2.39 3.92
CA ALA A 310 26.93 -2.42 2.81
C ALA A 310 27.35 -1.44 1.71
N THR A 311 27.60 -1.99 0.53
CA THR A 311 27.98 -1.29 -0.71
C THR A 311 26.95 -1.59 -1.81
N ALA A 312 27.24 -1.23 -3.07
CA ALA A 312 26.40 -1.52 -4.22
C ALA A 312 25.89 -2.98 -4.23
N GLY A 313 24.56 -3.15 -4.27
CA GLY A 313 23.87 -4.45 -4.23
C GLY A 313 23.54 -4.98 -2.82
N ALA A 314 24.13 -4.43 -1.76
CA ALA A 314 23.99 -4.95 -0.40
C ALA A 314 22.89 -4.28 0.43
N HIS A 315 22.51 -3.03 0.10
CA HIS A 315 21.48 -2.28 0.84
C HIS A 315 20.14 -3.00 0.84
N GLY A 316 19.46 -3.02 1.99
CA GLY A 316 18.25 -3.82 2.20
C GLY A 316 18.51 -5.29 2.55
N GLN A 317 19.75 -5.78 2.42
CA GLN A 317 20.15 -7.13 2.80
C GLN A 317 20.99 -7.19 4.08
N ASN A 318 21.07 -6.08 4.82
CA ASN A 318 21.95 -5.86 5.96
C ASN A 318 21.88 -6.98 7.02
N ALA A 319 20.69 -7.55 7.26
CA ALA A 319 20.48 -8.64 8.23
C ALA A 319 21.27 -9.93 7.90
N ARG A 320 21.72 -10.14 6.66
CA ARG A 320 22.57 -11.29 6.27
C ARG A 320 23.86 -11.37 7.08
N GLU A 321 24.42 -10.25 7.52
CA GLU A 321 25.60 -10.22 8.39
C GLU A 321 25.34 -10.97 9.70
N VAL A 322 24.23 -10.65 10.38
CA VAL A 322 23.87 -11.24 11.66
C VAL A 322 23.46 -12.70 11.50
N VAL A 323 22.75 -13.03 10.42
CA VAL A 323 22.40 -14.41 10.09
C VAL A 323 23.67 -15.26 9.95
N TYR A 324 24.67 -14.79 9.21
CA TYR A 324 25.94 -15.50 9.02
C TYR A 324 26.73 -15.62 10.34
N ARG A 325 26.79 -14.56 11.14
CA ARG A 325 27.45 -14.58 12.47
C ARG A 325 26.86 -15.63 13.40
N VAL A 326 25.54 -15.85 13.36
CA VAL A 326 24.87 -16.85 14.20
C VAL A 326 24.98 -18.25 13.60
N GLN A 327 24.56 -18.44 12.35
CA GLN A 327 24.49 -19.78 11.73
C GLN A 327 25.88 -20.39 11.47
N VAL A 328 26.86 -19.57 11.08
CA VAL A 328 28.19 -20.03 10.68
C VAL A 328 29.25 -19.62 11.71
N GLY A 329 29.15 -18.39 12.21
CA GLY A 329 30.06 -17.84 13.23
C GLY A 329 29.90 -18.47 14.62
N GLY A 330 28.74 -19.07 14.92
CA GLY A 330 28.46 -19.67 16.23
C GLY A 330 28.15 -18.64 17.33
N GLN A 331 27.86 -17.39 16.96
CA GLN A 331 27.37 -16.40 17.91
C GLN A 331 25.97 -16.79 18.40
N ARG A 332 25.70 -16.65 19.71
CA ARG A 332 24.34 -16.83 20.24
C ARG A 332 23.39 -15.80 19.64
N ALA A 333 22.21 -16.23 19.21
CA ALA A 333 21.23 -15.37 18.53
C ALA A 333 20.86 -14.11 19.34
N MET A 334 20.57 -14.26 20.64
CA MET A 334 20.21 -13.11 21.50
C MET A 334 21.37 -12.11 21.66
N ASP A 335 22.60 -12.60 21.73
CA ASP A 335 23.79 -11.74 21.86
C ASP A 335 23.98 -10.95 20.55
N ALA A 336 23.73 -11.58 19.40
CA ALA A 336 23.77 -10.92 18.09
C ALA A 336 22.66 -9.87 17.93
N ILE A 337 21.43 -10.16 18.38
CA ILE A 337 20.31 -9.20 18.39
C ILE A 337 20.60 -8.01 19.31
N THR A 338 21.14 -8.26 20.51
CA THR A 338 21.53 -7.21 21.47
C THR A 338 22.63 -6.32 20.88
N GLN A 339 23.63 -6.90 20.20
CA GLN A 339 24.66 -6.12 19.52
C GLN A 339 24.08 -5.30 18.36
N LEU A 340 23.19 -5.88 17.54
CA LEU A 340 22.52 -5.20 16.42
C LEU A 340 21.61 -4.04 16.87
N THR A 341 21.19 -4.02 18.13
CA THR A 341 20.26 -3.02 18.69
C THR A 341 20.96 -2.15 19.74
N SER A 342 20.88 -2.49 21.03
CA SER A 342 21.41 -1.66 22.11
C SER A 342 22.95 -1.51 22.07
N GLY A 343 23.67 -2.55 21.64
CA GLY A 343 25.12 -2.50 21.47
C GLY A 343 25.55 -1.46 20.44
N ASN A 344 24.93 -1.50 19.25
CA ASN A 344 25.16 -0.53 18.20
C ASN A 344 24.65 0.88 18.56
N ALA A 345 23.53 1.01 19.28
CA ALA A 345 23.10 2.29 19.80
C ALA A 345 24.16 2.90 20.73
N GLY A 346 24.77 2.10 21.60
CA GLY A 346 25.92 2.51 22.42
C GLY A 346 27.15 2.88 21.59
N GLY A 347 27.47 2.09 20.56
CA GLY A 347 28.55 2.41 19.60
C GLY A 347 28.31 3.75 18.88
N MET A 348 27.06 4.07 18.59
CA MET A 348 26.64 5.31 17.94
C MET A 348 26.44 6.50 18.88
N ALA A 349 26.66 6.33 20.19
CA ALA A 349 26.33 7.32 21.23
C ALA A 349 24.85 7.74 21.22
N MET A 350 23.96 6.78 20.99
CA MET A 350 22.51 6.96 20.85
C MET A 350 21.70 6.09 21.83
N GLN A 351 22.36 5.45 22.81
CA GLN A 351 21.77 4.55 23.80
C GLN A 351 20.65 5.16 24.64
N ASP A 352 20.63 6.49 24.80
CA ASP A 352 19.62 7.21 25.58
C ASP A 352 18.35 7.51 24.77
N SER A 353 18.35 7.18 23.47
CA SER A 353 17.25 7.50 22.56
C SER A 353 16.69 6.30 21.81
N VAL A 354 17.53 5.37 21.34
CA VAL A 354 17.12 4.19 20.53
C VAL A 354 17.86 2.92 20.96
N GLY A 355 17.52 1.79 20.33
CA GLY A 355 18.18 0.49 20.53
C GLY A 355 17.60 -0.35 21.66
N VAL A 356 16.67 0.19 22.45
CA VAL A 356 15.94 -0.57 23.48
C VAL A 356 14.45 -0.18 23.48
N LEU A 357 13.56 -1.15 23.64
CA LEU A 357 12.13 -0.93 23.84
C LEU A 357 11.82 -0.72 25.33
N ARG A 358 11.90 0.53 25.78
CA ARG A 358 11.61 0.96 27.15
C ARG A 358 10.85 2.28 27.15
N THR A 359 10.06 2.54 28.19
CA THR A 359 9.42 3.83 28.44
C THR A 359 10.43 4.99 28.29
N GLY A 360 10.01 6.05 27.60
CA GLY A 360 10.79 7.26 27.32
C GLY A 360 11.60 7.20 26.02
N MET A 361 11.91 6.01 25.51
CA MET A 361 12.68 5.83 24.27
C MET A 361 11.87 6.29 23.06
N VAL A 362 12.57 6.69 21.99
CA VAL A 362 11.93 6.98 20.69
C VAL A 362 11.30 5.70 20.15
N ALA A 363 10.13 5.82 19.53
CA ALA A 363 9.39 4.72 18.95
C ALA A 363 10.01 4.28 17.61
N ASP A 364 11.18 3.64 17.70
CA ASP A 364 11.86 2.94 16.63
C ASP A 364 11.68 1.42 16.86
N LEU A 365 10.74 0.80 16.16
CA LEU A 365 10.38 -0.61 16.35
C LEU A 365 10.24 -1.32 15.00
N VAL A 366 10.58 -2.60 14.98
CA VAL A 366 10.31 -3.48 13.84
C VAL A 366 9.61 -4.74 14.32
N ALA A 367 8.79 -5.32 13.45
CA ALA A 367 8.25 -6.65 13.67
C ALA A 367 8.69 -7.60 12.55
N VAL A 368 9.02 -8.82 12.94
CA VAL A 368 9.44 -9.90 12.06
C VAL A 368 8.50 -11.08 12.16
N ASP A 369 8.33 -11.80 11.05
CA ASP A 369 7.63 -13.07 11.02
C ASP A 369 8.54 -14.23 11.48
N GLY A 370 8.21 -14.78 12.65
CA GLY A 370 8.97 -15.81 13.35
C GLY A 370 9.64 -15.36 14.64
N ASP A 371 10.42 -16.25 15.24
CA ASP A 371 11.15 -16.04 16.50
C ASP A 371 12.67 -15.96 16.21
N PRO A 372 13.28 -14.75 16.16
CA PRO A 372 14.68 -14.58 15.77
C PRO A 372 15.68 -15.17 16.77
N VAL A 373 15.24 -15.57 17.97
CA VAL A 373 16.10 -16.29 18.93
C VAL A 373 16.22 -17.77 18.56
N ARG A 374 15.19 -18.35 17.92
CA ARG A 374 15.18 -19.75 17.45
C ARG A 374 15.65 -19.88 16.01
N ASP A 375 15.22 -18.96 15.15
CA ASP A 375 15.58 -18.87 13.74
C ASP A 375 15.99 -17.44 13.42
N ILE A 376 17.29 -17.18 13.43
CA ILE A 376 17.85 -15.85 13.17
C ILE A 376 17.48 -15.29 11.78
N THR A 377 17.12 -16.14 10.81
CA THR A 377 16.70 -15.68 9.48
C THR A 377 15.39 -14.89 9.51
N ALA A 378 14.63 -14.97 10.62
CA ALA A 378 13.46 -14.12 10.85
C ALA A 378 13.79 -12.62 10.74
N LEU A 379 15.02 -12.20 11.05
CA LEU A 379 15.44 -10.80 10.87
C LEU A 379 15.36 -10.31 9.41
N GLN A 380 15.27 -11.22 8.43
CA GLN A 380 15.08 -10.89 7.02
C GLN A 380 13.60 -10.81 6.61
N ARG A 381 12.67 -11.33 7.44
CA ARG A 381 11.22 -11.35 7.21
C ARG A 381 10.53 -10.23 7.98
N VAL A 382 11.02 -9.01 7.80
CA VAL A 382 10.41 -7.81 8.40
C VAL A 382 9.01 -7.61 7.82
N VAL A 383 8.01 -7.41 8.66
CA VAL A 383 6.61 -7.15 8.24
C VAL A 383 6.11 -5.79 8.71
N PHE A 384 6.78 -5.18 9.67
CA PHE A 384 6.43 -3.87 10.20
C PHE A 384 7.69 -3.06 10.49
N VAL A 385 7.69 -1.77 10.12
CA VAL A 385 8.76 -0.82 10.43
C VAL A 385 8.12 0.48 10.91
N MET A 386 8.52 0.91 12.10
CA MET A 386 8.20 2.22 12.65
C MET A 386 9.50 2.93 13.04
N LYS A 387 9.63 4.19 12.62
CA LYS A 387 10.74 5.07 12.99
C LYS A 387 10.15 6.38 13.51
N SER A 388 10.57 6.77 14.72
CA SER A 388 10.10 7.98 15.40
C SER A 388 8.58 8.07 15.51
N GLY A 389 7.91 6.92 15.72
CA GLY A 389 6.45 6.83 15.83
C GLY A 389 5.68 6.81 14.51
N LYS A 390 6.34 7.04 13.38
CA LYS A 390 5.73 6.95 12.04
C LYS A 390 5.95 5.56 11.45
N VAL A 391 4.90 4.98 10.89
CA VAL A 391 4.95 3.66 10.20
C VAL A 391 5.46 3.86 8.78
N TYR A 392 6.42 3.02 8.37
CA TYR A 392 7.04 2.99 7.04
C TYR A 392 6.85 1.65 6.32
N ARG A 393 6.40 0.63 7.04
CA ARG A 393 5.98 -0.68 6.54
C ARG A 393 4.97 -1.26 7.51
N ALA A 394 3.88 -1.80 7.00
CA ALA A 394 2.90 -2.55 7.77
C ALA A 394 2.62 -3.90 7.07
N PRO A 395 2.09 -4.90 7.80
CA PRO A 395 1.56 -6.09 7.15
C PRO A 395 0.57 -5.71 6.05
N GLY A 396 0.70 -6.36 4.89
CA GLY A 396 -0.29 -6.22 3.83
C GLY A 396 -1.66 -6.76 4.27
N PRO A 397 -2.75 -6.41 3.55
CA PRO A 397 -4.03 -7.04 3.77
C PRO A 397 -3.93 -8.55 3.58
N THR A 398 -4.75 -9.30 4.31
CA THR A 398 -4.83 -10.74 4.16
C THR A 398 -6.16 -11.07 3.50
N PHE A 399 -6.12 -11.66 2.31
CA PHE A 399 -7.31 -12.17 1.63
C PHE A 399 -7.17 -13.67 1.46
N THR A 400 -8.11 -14.43 2.02
CA THR A 400 -8.14 -15.90 1.96
C THR A 400 -9.29 -16.37 1.08
N ALA A 401 -9.04 -17.33 0.21
CA ALA A 401 -10.11 -17.91 -0.61
C ALA A 401 -11.21 -18.51 0.27
N GLY A 402 -12.47 -18.20 -0.03
CA GLY A 402 -13.64 -18.84 0.55
C GLY A 402 -13.74 -20.32 0.13
N GLU A 403 -14.64 -21.08 0.77
CA GLU A 403 -14.80 -22.53 0.52
C GLU A 403 -15.01 -22.86 -0.97
N ASP A 404 -14.52 -24.04 -1.39
CA ASP A 404 -14.43 -24.51 -2.78
C ASP A 404 -15.76 -24.56 -3.57
N ALA A 405 -16.92 -24.38 -2.93
CA ALA A 405 -18.25 -24.44 -3.54
C ALA A 405 -18.52 -23.32 -4.57
N THR A 406 -17.67 -22.30 -4.63
CA THR A 406 -17.76 -21.15 -5.55
C THR A 406 -17.05 -21.36 -6.89
N ARG A 407 -16.28 -22.44 -7.06
CA ARG A 407 -15.60 -22.71 -8.35
C ARG A 407 -16.58 -23.25 -9.39
N SER A 408 -17.35 -22.36 -10.02
CA SER A 408 -18.10 -22.70 -11.22
C SER A 408 -17.13 -22.94 -12.38
N THR A 409 -17.23 -24.05 -13.11
CA THR A 409 -16.38 -24.31 -14.29
C THR A 409 -16.84 -23.48 -15.49
N GLY A 410 -15.89 -22.84 -16.18
CA GLY A 410 -16.16 -22.01 -17.37
C GLY A 410 -15.71 -20.55 -17.22
N VAL A 411 -15.95 -19.75 -18.26
CA VAL A 411 -15.62 -18.33 -18.28
C VAL A 411 -16.79 -17.54 -17.68
N SER A 412 -16.53 -16.77 -16.62
CA SER A 412 -17.46 -15.82 -16.02
C SER A 412 -17.11 -14.40 -16.49
N MET A 413 -18.14 -13.59 -16.76
CA MET A 413 -17.96 -12.24 -17.37
C MET A 413 -18.37 -11.13 -16.41
N THR A 414 -19.51 -11.30 -15.74
CA THR A 414 -20.13 -10.26 -14.88
C THR A 414 -20.58 -10.90 -13.57
N THR A 415 -20.54 -10.13 -12.49
CA THR A 415 -21.05 -10.51 -11.17
C THR A 415 -21.78 -9.33 -10.57
N ALA A 416 -22.90 -9.59 -9.93
CA ALA A 416 -23.71 -8.59 -9.26
C ALA A 416 -24.37 -9.25 -8.04
N ALA A 417 -24.61 -8.49 -6.98
CA ALA A 417 -25.13 -9.02 -5.74
C ALA A 417 -26.37 -8.25 -5.27
N ALA A 418 -27.30 -8.97 -4.64
CA ALA A 418 -28.53 -8.46 -4.03
C ALA A 418 -29.04 -9.47 -3.00
N ASP A 419 -29.86 -9.04 -2.05
CA ASP A 419 -30.54 -9.92 -1.07
C ASP A 419 -31.89 -10.38 -1.66
N ILE A 420 -31.91 -11.53 -2.32
CA ILE A 420 -33.05 -11.95 -3.18
C ILE A 420 -34.17 -12.61 -2.39
N ASP A 421 -33.90 -13.05 -1.16
CA ASP A 421 -34.88 -13.69 -0.27
C ASP A 421 -35.13 -12.91 1.05
N ARG A 422 -34.54 -11.71 1.15
CA ARG A 422 -34.71 -10.73 2.22
C ARG A 422 -34.28 -11.25 3.59
N ASP A 423 -33.27 -12.12 3.63
CA ASP A 423 -32.74 -12.67 4.87
C ASP A 423 -31.60 -11.82 5.48
N GLY A 424 -31.14 -10.80 4.74
CA GLY A 424 -30.10 -9.85 5.12
C GLY A 424 -28.69 -10.28 4.72
N ASP A 425 -28.52 -11.44 4.09
CA ASP A 425 -27.26 -11.89 3.50
C ASP A 425 -27.26 -11.60 1.99
N ALA A 426 -26.16 -11.05 1.47
CA ALA A 426 -26.06 -10.72 0.05
C ALA A 426 -25.88 -11.98 -0.82
N ASP A 427 -26.77 -12.22 -1.77
CA ASP A 427 -26.68 -13.29 -2.76
C ASP A 427 -25.94 -12.83 -4.01
N VAL A 428 -25.35 -13.78 -4.74
CA VAL A 428 -24.41 -13.47 -5.83
C VAL A 428 -24.88 -14.11 -7.14
N PHE A 429 -25.21 -13.27 -8.12
CA PHE A 429 -25.41 -13.68 -9.49
C PHE A 429 -24.10 -13.63 -10.28
N VAL A 430 -23.84 -14.67 -11.07
CA VAL A 430 -22.65 -14.77 -11.93
C VAL A 430 -23.07 -15.10 -13.36
N GLY A 431 -22.82 -14.14 -14.25
CA GLY A 431 -23.05 -14.27 -15.68
C GLY A 431 -21.96 -15.09 -16.37
N MET A 432 -22.35 -16.20 -16.99
CA MET A 432 -21.40 -17.13 -17.63
C MET A 432 -21.39 -16.98 -19.16
N ASN A 433 -20.25 -17.28 -19.78
CA ASN A 433 -20.06 -17.18 -21.23
C ASN A 433 -20.31 -18.54 -21.93
N GLY A 434 -21.57 -18.84 -22.26
CA GLY A 434 -21.95 -20.01 -23.07
C GLY A 434 -22.25 -21.29 -22.28
N VAL A 435 -22.28 -21.20 -20.95
CA VAL A 435 -22.87 -22.20 -20.05
C VAL A 435 -23.94 -21.51 -19.20
N ALA A 436 -24.78 -22.28 -18.50
CA ALA A 436 -25.79 -21.69 -17.62
C ALA A 436 -25.15 -20.73 -16.62
N SER A 437 -25.76 -19.58 -16.38
CA SER A 437 -25.36 -18.66 -15.31
C SER A 437 -25.53 -19.30 -13.93
N ARG A 438 -24.99 -18.67 -12.88
CA ARG A 438 -25.12 -19.12 -11.49
C ARG A 438 -25.81 -18.06 -10.66
N LEU A 439 -26.55 -18.50 -9.65
CA LEU A 439 -27.14 -17.68 -8.61
C LEU A 439 -26.84 -18.39 -7.31
N PHE A 440 -26.02 -17.76 -6.48
CA PHE A 440 -25.60 -18.31 -5.20
C PHE A 440 -26.36 -17.64 -4.08
N ARG A 441 -27.22 -18.40 -3.40
CA ARG A 441 -27.80 -17.94 -2.14
C ARG A 441 -26.74 -17.97 -1.05
N ASN A 442 -26.66 -16.93 -0.24
CA ASN A 442 -25.68 -16.77 0.82
C ASN A 442 -26.23 -17.19 2.18
N ASP A 443 -25.97 -18.43 2.59
CA ASP A 443 -26.37 -18.91 3.91
C ASP A 443 -25.31 -18.53 4.96
N ARG A 444 -25.27 -17.27 5.41
CA ARG A 444 -24.32 -16.73 6.41
C ARG A 444 -22.85 -16.95 6.06
N GLY A 445 -22.44 -16.52 4.87
CA GLY A 445 -21.09 -16.65 4.34
C GLY A 445 -20.84 -17.96 3.58
N ARG A 446 -21.84 -18.84 3.49
CA ARG A 446 -21.79 -20.08 2.70
C ARG A 446 -22.65 -19.94 1.45
N LEU A 447 -22.00 -19.86 0.30
CA LEU A 447 -22.65 -19.74 -1.00
C LEU A 447 -23.17 -21.09 -1.51
N VAL A 448 -24.45 -21.15 -1.88
CA VAL A 448 -25.15 -22.34 -2.38
C VAL A 448 -25.77 -22.02 -3.75
N ASP A 449 -25.40 -22.77 -4.79
CA ASP A 449 -25.97 -22.59 -6.13
C ASP A 449 -27.45 -23.01 -6.16
N VAL A 450 -28.32 -22.03 -6.39
CA VAL A 450 -29.79 -22.16 -6.43
C VAL A 450 -30.37 -21.79 -7.80
N ALA A 451 -29.54 -21.53 -8.81
CA ALA A 451 -29.99 -21.05 -10.14
C ALA A 451 -31.09 -21.93 -10.75
N GLY A 452 -30.96 -23.26 -10.64
CA GLY A 452 -31.97 -24.20 -11.14
C GLY A 452 -33.29 -24.17 -10.37
N ALA A 453 -33.25 -23.97 -9.05
CA ALA A 453 -34.45 -23.86 -8.22
C ALA A 453 -35.24 -22.58 -8.53
N TYR A 454 -34.51 -21.50 -8.84
CA TYR A 454 -35.07 -20.18 -9.18
C TYR A 454 -35.38 -20.00 -10.68
N ALA A 455 -35.28 -21.05 -11.49
CA ALA A 455 -35.52 -21.05 -12.94
C ALA A 455 -34.57 -20.18 -13.80
N LEU A 456 -33.42 -19.76 -13.27
CA LEU A 456 -32.37 -19.02 -14.01
C LEU A 456 -31.38 -19.99 -14.69
N THR A 457 -31.84 -20.69 -15.74
CA THR A 457 -31.08 -21.79 -16.36
C THR A 457 -30.55 -21.49 -17.78
N SER A 458 -30.71 -20.25 -18.25
CA SER A 458 -30.25 -19.83 -19.59
C SER A 458 -28.73 -20.03 -19.75
N ALA A 459 -28.33 -20.79 -20.78
CA ALA A 459 -26.93 -21.01 -21.15
C ALA A 459 -26.41 -19.99 -22.18
N ARG A 460 -27.16 -18.91 -22.42
CA ARG A 460 -26.75 -17.84 -23.32
C ARG A 460 -25.55 -17.11 -22.73
N ALA A 461 -24.63 -16.68 -23.59
CA ALA A 461 -23.46 -15.93 -23.18
C ALA A 461 -23.89 -14.60 -22.54
N THR A 462 -23.80 -14.55 -21.21
CA THR A 462 -24.17 -13.39 -20.40
C THR A 462 -23.00 -12.41 -20.38
N ARG A 463 -23.28 -11.15 -20.68
CA ARG A 463 -22.31 -10.06 -20.72
C ARG A 463 -22.49 -9.09 -19.58
N ALA A 464 -23.73 -8.85 -19.17
CA ALA A 464 -24.04 -7.82 -18.20
C ALA A 464 -25.18 -8.21 -17.26
N ALA A 465 -25.23 -7.61 -16.08
CA ALA A 465 -26.29 -7.83 -15.10
C ALA A 465 -26.56 -6.58 -14.25
N ALA A 466 -27.80 -6.31 -13.90
CA ALA A 466 -28.14 -5.28 -12.92
C ALA A 466 -29.30 -5.77 -12.04
N TRP A 467 -29.20 -5.49 -10.74
CA TRP A 467 -30.28 -5.68 -9.79
C TRP A 467 -31.07 -4.38 -9.61
N GLY A 468 -32.39 -4.49 -9.48
CA GLY A 468 -33.27 -3.37 -9.14
C GLY A 468 -34.72 -3.85 -9.02
N ASP A 469 -35.46 -3.32 -8.07
CA ASP A 469 -36.89 -3.59 -7.87
C ASP A 469 -37.70 -2.70 -8.82
N TYR A 470 -38.02 -3.20 -10.01
CA TYR A 470 -38.60 -2.34 -11.07
C TYR A 470 -40.11 -2.16 -10.92
N ASP A 471 -40.81 -3.05 -10.21
CA ASP A 471 -42.26 -2.96 -10.01
C ASP A 471 -42.68 -2.58 -8.58
N GLY A 472 -41.70 -2.36 -7.70
CA GLY A 472 -41.89 -1.79 -6.37
C GLY A 472 -42.51 -2.78 -5.37
N ASP A 473 -42.36 -4.08 -5.59
CA ASP A 473 -42.88 -5.13 -4.70
C ASP A 473 -41.91 -5.48 -3.55
N GLY A 474 -40.70 -4.92 -3.60
CA GLY A 474 -39.62 -5.05 -2.64
C GLY A 474 -38.68 -6.22 -2.89
N ASP A 475 -38.93 -7.07 -3.90
CA ASP A 475 -38.05 -8.17 -4.29
C ASP A 475 -37.10 -7.69 -5.41
N PRO A 476 -35.77 -7.76 -5.24
CA PRO A 476 -34.87 -7.32 -6.29
C PRO A 476 -35.02 -8.16 -7.58
N ASP A 477 -35.25 -7.48 -8.71
CA ASP A 477 -35.35 -8.09 -10.02
C ASP A 477 -34.03 -8.06 -10.77
N LEU A 478 -33.86 -9.01 -11.70
CA LEU A 478 -32.60 -9.19 -12.41
C LEU A 478 -32.74 -8.82 -13.89
N PHE A 479 -32.07 -7.74 -14.30
CA PHE A 479 -31.81 -7.48 -15.70
C PHE A 479 -30.54 -8.19 -16.18
N VAL A 480 -30.58 -8.82 -17.35
CA VAL A 480 -29.46 -9.52 -17.97
C VAL A 480 -29.24 -9.08 -19.41
N GLY A 481 -28.00 -8.74 -19.74
CA GLY A 481 -27.53 -8.49 -21.10
C GLY A 481 -26.83 -9.72 -21.69
N TYR A 482 -27.24 -10.14 -22.89
CA TYR A 482 -26.66 -11.27 -23.61
C TYR A 482 -25.80 -10.83 -24.80
N ALA A 483 -24.86 -11.68 -25.18
CA ALA A 483 -24.22 -11.58 -26.48
C ALA A 483 -25.24 -11.82 -27.63
N PRO A 484 -25.05 -11.19 -28.80
CA PRO A 484 -25.88 -11.45 -29.98
C PRO A 484 -25.85 -12.93 -30.39
N GLY A 485 -27.00 -13.53 -30.69
CA GLY A 485 -27.03 -14.97 -31.03
C GLY A 485 -28.40 -15.62 -31.23
N GLY A 486 -29.44 -14.83 -31.54
CA GLY A 486 -30.82 -15.29 -31.72
C GLY A 486 -31.70 -15.01 -30.49
N GLY A 487 -32.84 -14.33 -30.71
CA GLY A 487 -33.73 -13.83 -29.65
C GLY A 487 -33.29 -12.48 -29.08
N SER A 488 -34.02 -12.00 -28.07
CA SER A 488 -33.74 -10.72 -27.42
C SER A 488 -32.35 -10.68 -26.76
N VAL A 489 -31.53 -9.66 -27.01
CA VAL A 489 -30.22 -9.45 -26.36
C VAL A 489 -30.33 -8.92 -24.93
N THR A 490 -31.53 -8.55 -24.51
CA THR A 490 -31.89 -8.13 -23.16
C THR A 490 -32.85 -9.15 -22.56
N ALA A 491 -32.81 -9.33 -21.24
CA ALA A 491 -33.84 -9.99 -20.48
C ALA A 491 -34.08 -9.29 -19.14
N LEU A 492 -35.34 -9.17 -18.72
CA LEU A 492 -35.71 -8.78 -17.36
C LEU A 492 -36.44 -9.94 -16.71
N TYR A 493 -35.91 -10.39 -15.58
CA TYR A 493 -36.44 -11.47 -14.78
C TYR A 493 -37.05 -10.90 -13.51
N ARG A 494 -38.38 -10.96 -13.40
CA ARG A 494 -39.09 -10.57 -12.17
C ARG A 494 -38.92 -11.63 -11.09
N ASN A 495 -38.56 -11.24 -9.88
CA ASN A 495 -38.45 -12.13 -8.71
C ASN A 495 -39.80 -12.25 -8.00
N ASP A 496 -40.49 -13.38 -8.15
CA ASP A 496 -41.75 -13.63 -7.42
C ASP A 496 -41.49 -14.25 -6.01
N GLY A 497 -40.31 -14.01 -5.41
CA GLY A 497 -39.81 -14.55 -4.14
C GLY A 497 -39.40 -16.04 -4.12
N ALA A 498 -39.96 -16.86 -5.00
CA ALA A 498 -39.65 -18.30 -5.10
C ALA A 498 -39.03 -18.71 -6.45
N ARG A 499 -39.11 -17.84 -7.45
CA ARG A 499 -38.65 -18.10 -8.82
C ARG A 499 -38.51 -16.79 -9.58
N PHE A 500 -37.72 -16.81 -10.65
CA PHE A 500 -37.67 -15.73 -11.63
C PHE A 500 -38.57 -16.01 -12.84
N THR A 501 -39.31 -14.99 -13.27
CA THR A 501 -40.16 -15.02 -14.47
C THR A 501 -39.62 -14.03 -15.52
N ASP A 502 -39.34 -14.50 -16.74
CA ASP A 502 -38.94 -13.61 -17.84
C ASP A 502 -40.14 -12.77 -18.31
N VAL A 503 -40.10 -11.46 -18.04
CA VAL A 503 -41.16 -10.49 -18.39
C VAL A 503 -40.73 -9.55 -19.53
N THR A 504 -39.58 -9.80 -20.15
CA THR A 504 -38.91 -8.89 -21.10
C THR A 504 -39.81 -8.34 -22.20
N THR A 505 -40.62 -9.20 -22.82
CA THR A 505 -41.52 -8.81 -23.91
C THR A 505 -42.74 -8.06 -23.39
N GLU A 506 -43.28 -8.49 -22.25
CA GLU A 506 -44.46 -7.91 -21.61
C GLU A 506 -44.22 -6.44 -21.27
N VAL A 507 -43.05 -6.13 -20.70
CA VAL A 507 -42.69 -4.80 -20.23
C VAL A 507 -42.00 -3.94 -21.30
N GLY A 508 -41.82 -4.43 -22.53
CA GLY A 508 -41.31 -3.65 -23.67
C GLY A 508 -39.78 -3.54 -23.81
N LEU A 509 -39.02 -4.36 -23.07
CA LEU A 509 -37.56 -4.35 -23.07
C LEU A 509 -36.92 -5.23 -24.15
N ALA A 510 -37.69 -6.03 -24.89
CA ALA A 510 -37.15 -6.95 -25.89
C ALA A 510 -36.37 -6.21 -27.00
N ARG A 511 -35.17 -6.69 -27.35
CA ARG A 511 -34.29 -6.11 -28.37
C ARG A 511 -33.63 -7.20 -29.21
N ASP A 512 -33.89 -7.24 -30.51
CA ASP A 512 -33.36 -8.32 -31.37
C ASP A 512 -31.87 -8.15 -31.76
N SER A 513 -31.24 -7.04 -31.37
CA SER A 513 -29.84 -6.73 -31.71
C SER A 513 -29.21 -5.73 -30.75
N GLY A 514 -27.88 -5.80 -30.67
CA GLY A 514 -27.04 -4.92 -29.86
C GLY A 514 -26.06 -5.71 -28.98
N ALA A 515 -24.86 -5.20 -28.80
CA ALA A 515 -23.85 -5.68 -27.88
C ALA A 515 -24.00 -4.98 -26.53
N VAL A 516 -24.84 -5.54 -25.66
CA VAL A 516 -25.10 -5.01 -24.30
C VAL A 516 -23.83 -5.06 -23.46
N ARG A 517 -23.54 -3.96 -22.74
CA ARG A 517 -22.38 -3.84 -21.85
C ARG A 517 -22.74 -3.43 -20.45
N GLN A 518 -23.28 -2.23 -20.25
CA GLN A 518 -23.60 -1.74 -18.91
C GLN A 518 -25.09 -1.43 -18.79
N PRO A 519 -25.87 -2.21 -18.05
CA PRO A 519 -27.17 -1.82 -17.53
C PRO A 519 -27.01 -1.02 -16.22
N VAL A 520 -27.87 -0.03 -16.01
CA VAL A 520 -28.02 0.67 -14.72
C VAL A 520 -29.49 0.99 -14.46
N PHE A 521 -30.05 0.48 -13.36
CA PHE A 521 -31.29 0.96 -12.79
C PHE A 521 -31.05 2.27 -12.03
N VAL A 522 -31.89 3.27 -12.28
CA VAL A 522 -31.81 4.61 -11.69
C VAL A 522 -33.17 5.32 -11.83
N ASP A 523 -33.58 6.11 -10.85
CA ASP A 523 -34.76 6.98 -10.97
C ASP A 523 -34.32 8.34 -11.54
N VAL A 524 -34.43 8.53 -12.87
CA VAL A 524 -33.85 9.72 -13.52
C VAL A 524 -34.80 10.92 -13.54
N ASP A 525 -36.12 10.69 -13.46
CA ASP A 525 -37.14 11.74 -13.52
C ASP A 525 -37.86 12.00 -12.19
N GLY A 526 -37.62 11.13 -11.21
CA GLY A 526 -37.94 11.37 -9.82
C GLY A 526 -39.32 10.95 -9.38
N ASP A 527 -39.94 10.03 -10.10
CA ASP A 527 -41.25 9.50 -9.81
C ASP A 527 -41.22 8.24 -8.92
N SER A 528 -40.02 7.82 -8.48
CA SER A 528 -39.77 6.62 -7.69
C SER A 528 -40.10 5.32 -8.43
N ASP A 529 -40.19 5.31 -9.76
CA ASP A 529 -40.08 4.10 -10.58
C ASP A 529 -38.65 4.01 -11.11
N LEU A 530 -38.00 2.84 -10.94
CA LEU A 530 -36.63 2.68 -11.45
C LEU A 530 -36.64 2.60 -12.98
N ASP A 531 -36.02 3.58 -13.63
CA ASP A 531 -35.70 3.57 -15.05
C ASP A 531 -34.47 2.71 -15.32
N LEU A 532 -34.25 2.35 -16.58
CA LEU A 532 -33.14 1.49 -16.97
C LEU A 532 -32.31 2.12 -18.10
N PHE A 533 -31.07 2.50 -17.79
CA PHE A 533 -30.07 2.82 -18.80
C PHE A 533 -29.39 1.55 -19.31
N VAL A 534 -29.16 1.46 -20.62
CA VAL A 534 -28.42 0.35 -21.24
C VAL A 534 -27.40 0.89 -22.23
N ALA A 535 -26.13 0.68 -21.90
CA ALA A 535 -25.01 0.93 -22.80
C ALA A 535 -24.86 -0.17 -23.84
N PHE A 536 -24.67 0.24 -25.10
CA PHE A 536 -24.40 -0.64 -26.21
C PHE A 536 -23.05 -0.31 -26.87
N ARG A 537 -22.30 -1.35 -27.23
CA ARG A 537 -21.00 -1.16 -27.89
C ARG A 537 -21.12 -0.90 -29.40
N ASP A 538 -22.22 -1.30 -30.03
CA ASP A 538 -22.37 -1.38 -31.49
C ASP A 538 -23.59 -0.61 -32.05
N ARG A 539 -24.28 0.14 -31.19
CA ARG A 539 -25.46 0.95 -31.53
C ARG A 539 -25.64 2.07 -30.50
N PRO A 540 -26.53 3.04 -30.74
CA PRO A 540 -26.86 4.05 -29.74
C PRO A 540 -27.30 3.44 -28.41
N ASN A 541 -26.84 4.06 -27.31
CA ASN A 541 -27.30 3.77 -25.96
C ASN A 541 -28.82 3.96 -25.83
N ALA A 542 -29.43 3.27 -24.87
CA ALA A 542 -30.85 3.38 -24.55
C ALA A 542 -31.06 3.84 -23.10
N LEU A 543 -32.17 4.55 -22.86
CA LEU A 543 -32.67 4.93 -21.56
C LEU A 543 -34.15 4.62 -21.60
N PHE A 544 -34.55 3.67 -20.79
CA PHE A 544 -35.90 3.15 -20.74
C PHE A 544 -36.60 3.73 -19.52
N ARG A 545 -37.53 4.66 -19.75
CA ARG A 545 -38.35 5.20 -18.68
C ARG A 545 -39.41 4.17 -18.25
N ASN A 546 -39.55 3.94 -16.96
CA ASN A 546 -40.52 3.01 -16.39
C ASN A 546 -41.79 3.74 -15.93
N ASP A 547 -42.90 3.57 -16.64
CA ASP A 547 -44.18 4.17 -16.26
C ASP A 547 -44.99 3.21 -15.33
N GLY A 548 -44.32 2.53 -14.40
CA GLY A 548 -44.87 1.62 -13.37
C GLY A 548 -45.25 0.19 -13.80
N SER A 549 -45.23 -0.12 -15.09
CA SER A 549 -45.45 -1.50 -15.60
C SER A 549 -44.89 -1.75 -17.00
N ARG A 550 -44.29 -0.72 -17.60
CA ARG A 550 -43.81 -0.75 -18.98
C ARG A 550 -42.69 0.24 -19.16
N PHE A 551 -41.70 -0.20 -19.92
CA PHE A 551 -40.54 0.58 -20.30
C PHE A 551 -40.73 1.21 -21.69
N THR A 552 -40.40 2.50 -21.79
CA THR A 552 -40.36 3.25 -23.05
C THR A 552 -38.97 3.83 -23.27
N ASP A 553 -38.37 3.57 -24.44
CA ASP A 553 -37.05 4.11 -24.78
C ASP A 553 -37.15 5.61 -25.12
N VAL A 554 -36.60 6.45 -24.25
CA VAL A 554 -36.62 7.92 -24.30
C VAL A 554 -35.23 8.50 -24.57
N ALA A 555 -34.22 7.66 -24.83
CA ALA A 555 -32.81 8.09 -24.95
C ALA A 555 -32.60 9.20 -25.97
N ARG A 556 -33.26 9.11 -27.13
CA ARG A 556 -33.12 10.11 -28.20
C ARG A 556 -33.67 11.46 -27.77
N ASP A 557 -34.82 11.46 -27.12
CA ASP A 557 -35.53 12.69 -26.75
C ASP A 557 -34.81 13.40 -25.60
N MET A 558 -34.15 12.64 -24.71
CA MET A 558 -33.36 13.16 -23.60
C MET A 558 -31.92 13.49 -23.97
N GLY A 559 -31.42 13.09 -25.15
CA GLY A 559 -30.03 13.37 -25.58
C GLY A 559 -29.00 12.31 -25.19
N LEU A 560 -29.44 11.11 -24.80
CA LEU A 560 -28.61 9.98 -24.36
C LEU A 560 -28.49 8.85 -25.39
N ALA A 561 -29.09 8.97 -26.58
CA ALA A 561 -28.89 8.03 -27.69
C ALA A 561 -27.50 8.20 -28.35
N ASP A 562 -26.44 8.11 -27.55
CA ASP A 562 -25.05 8.27 -27.95
C ASP A 562 -24.58 7.07 -28.78
N PRO A 563 -24.13 7.27 -30.04
CA PRO A 563 -23.71 6.19 -30.93
C PRO A 563 -22.28 5.68 -30.70
N ARG A 564 -21.52 6.29 -29.77
CA ARG A 564 -20.15 5.85 -29.44
C ARG A 564 -20.15 4.44 -28.85
N LYS A 565 -18.99 3.78 -28.90
CA LYS A 565 -18.84 2.38 -28.46
C LYS A 565 -18.77 2.28 -26.94
N THR A 566 -19.91 2.49 -26.28
CA THR A 566 -20.01 2.54 -24.83
C THR A 566 -19.90 1.15 -24.21
N VAL A 567 -19.10 1.07 -23.15
CA VAL A 567 -18.89 -0.17 -22.40
C VAL A 567 -19.14 0.00 -20.90
N GLY A 568 -19.11 1.22 -20.36
CA GLY A 568 -19.35 1.47 -18.95
C GLY A 568 -20.10 2.78 -18.71
N GLY A 569 -20.79 2.88 -17.59
CA GLY A 569 -21.60 4.03 -17.19
C GLY A 569 -21.69 4.13 -15.66
N VAL A 570 -21.66 5.35 -15.13
CA VAL A 570 -21.89 5.63 -13.70
C VAL A 570 -22.70 6.92 -13.57
N TRP A 571 -23.71 6.90 -12.70
CA TRP A 571 -24.60 8.03 -12.46
C TRP A 571 -24.31 8.70 -11.11
N PHE A 572 -24.19 10.02 -11.11
CA PHE A 572 -23.96 10.84 -9.91
C PHE A 572 -24.16 12.33 -10.22
N ASP A 573 -24.45 13.13 -9.20
CA ASP A 573 -24.56 14.61 -9.29
C ASP A 573 -23.16 15.23 -9.26
N TYR A 574 -22.51 15.41 -10.42
CA TYR A 574 -21.09 15.78 -10.47
C TYR A 574 -20.84 17.27 -10.22
N ASP A 575 -21.80 18.13 -10.52
CA ASP A 575 -21.70 19.58 -10.32
C ASP A 575 -22.54 20.12 -9.14
N GLU A 576 -23.14 19.21 -8.37
CA GLU A 576 -23.89 19.46 -7.14
C GLU A 576 -25.15 20.32 -7.31
N ASP A 577 -25.75 20.30 -8.51
CA ASP A 577 -26.95 21.06 -8.85
C ASP A 577 -28.25 20.35 -8.48
N GLY A 578 -28.16 19.07 -8.12
CA GLY A 578 -29.29 18.26 -7.68
C GLY A 578 -30.06 17.57 -8.80
N ASP A 579 -29.45 17.40 -9.98
CA ASP A 579 -29.86 16.41 -10.97
C ASP A 579 -28.81 15.27 -11.05
N LEU A 580 -29.24 14.06 -11.42
CA LEU A 580 -28.30 12.97 -11.68
C LEU A 580 -27.72 13.10 -13.09
N ASP A 581 -26.39 13.11 -13.17
CA ASP A 581 -25.63 13.13 -14.41
C ASP A 581 -25.06 11.76 -14.74
N LEU A 582 -24.60 11.58 -15.99
CA LEU A 582 -24.05 10.31 -16.46
C LEU A 582 -22.66 10.48 -17.06
N TYR A 583 -21.68 9.76 -16.52
CA TYR A 583 -20.39 9.57 -17.20
C TYR A 583 -20.34 8.21 -17.90
N VAL A 584 -20.03 8.20 -19.19
CA VAL A 584 -19.87 6.98 -20.00
C VAL A 584 -18.44 6.76 -20.47
N ALA A 585 -18.02 5.50 -20.41
CA ALA A 585 -16.74 5.02 -20.91
C ALA A 585 -16.87 4.43 -22.31
N ASN A 586 -16.02 4.87 -23.23
CA ASN A 586 -16.04 4.45 -24.63
C ASN A 586 -14.71 3.79 -25.05
N MET A 587 -14.80 2.79 -25.93
CA MET A 587 -13.66 2.02 -26.45
C MET A 587 -13.28 2.35 -27.89
N ASP A 588 -12.21 1.70 -28.36
CA ASP A 588 -11.72 1.72 -29.73
C ASP A 588 -11.43 3.14 -30.25
N GLY A 589 -10.83 3.97 -29.38
CA GLY A 589 -10.43 5.34 -29.68
C GLY A 589 -11.52 6.40 -29.54
N ASP A 590 -12.79 6.02 -29.31
CA ASP A 590 -13.87 7.00 -29.11
C ASP A 590 -13.66 7.77 -27.79
N ALA A 591 -13.95 9.08 -27.79
CA ALA A 591 -13.93 9.90 -26.58
C ALA A 591 -15.05 9.50 -25.61
N ASN A 592 -14.78 9.53 -24.31
CA ASN A 592 -15.78 9.36 -23.24
C ASN A 592 -16.79 10.51 -23.24
N GLY A 593 -17.95 10.29 -22.64
CA GLY A 593 -19.00 11.31 -22.47
C GLY A 593 -19.24 11.62 -20.99
N LEU A 594 -19.56 12.87 -20.69
CA LEU A 594 -20.06 13.34 -19.40
C LEU A 594 -21.31 14.13 -19.70
N PHE A 595 -22.46 13.49 -19.52
CA PHE A 595 -23.76 14.03 -19.87
C PHE A 595 -24.34 14.73 -18.65
N ARG A 596 -24.26 16.06 -18.65
CA ARG A 596 -24.93 16.88 -17.62
C ARG A 596 -26.43 16.90 -17.87
N ASN A 597 -27.21 16.64 -16.84
CA ASN A 597 -28.66 16.71 -16.85
C ASN A 597 -29.14 18.12 -16.46
N ASP A 598 -29.82 18.81 -17.37
CA ASP A 598 -30.44 20.11 -17.08
C ASP A 598 -31.97 19.95 -17.14
N GLY A 599 -32.57 19.37 -16.09
CA GLY A 599 -34.02 19.17 -15.99
C GLY A 599 -34.61 18.18 -17.02
N GLY A 600 -33.97 17.02 -17.18
CA GLY A 600 -34.39 15.93 -18.08
C GLY A 600 -33.78 16.00 -19.48
N ARG A 601 -32.87 16.95 -19.73
CA ARG A 601 -32.14 17.08 -21.00
C ARG A 601 -30.64 16.95 -20.76
N PHE A 602 -30.03 15.99 -21.43
CA PHE A 602 -28.62 15.68 -21.28
C PHE A 602 -27.75 16.37 -22.34
N THR A 603 -26.65 16.95 -21.90
CA THR A 603 -25.64 17.60 -22.77
C THR A 603 -24.25 17.06 -22.47
N ASP A 604 -23.53 16.58 -23.48
CA ASP A 604 -22.15 16.12 -23.30
C ASP A 604 -21.19 17.30 -23.05
N VAL A 605 -20.59 17.34 -21.87
CA VAL A 605 -19.63 18.34 -21.38
C VAL A 605 -18.25 17.75 -21.09
N ALA A 606 -17.95 16.50 -21.50
CA ALA A 606 -16.71 15.80 -21.15
C ALA A 606 -15.44 16.57 -21.52
N ALA A 607 -15.45 17.21 -22.70
CA ALA A 607 -14.35 18.02 -23.20
C ALA A 607 -14.09 19.24 -22.29
N ALA A 608 -15.16 19.95 -21.95
CA ALA A 608 -15.10 21.13 -21.11
C ALA A 608 -14.67 20.77 -19.68
N ALA A 609 -15.17 19.66 -19.16
CA ALA A 609 -14.86 19.15 -17.83
C ALA A 609 -13.44 18.56 -17.71
N GLY A 610 -12.78 18.25 -18.83
CA GLY A 610 -11.40 17.74 -18.89
C GLY A 610 -11.27 16.22 -18.76
N VAL A 611 -12.36 15.47 -18.95
CA VAL A 611 -12.44 14.02 -18.66
C VAL A 611 -12.65 13.13 -19.89
N GLN A 612 -12.83 13.72 -21.08
CA GLN A 612 -13.16 12.98 -22.31
C GLN A 612 -12.21 11.83 -22.69
N TRP A 613 -10.98 11.81 -22.15
CA TRP A 613 -10.00 10.76 -22.43
C TRP A 613 -9.69 9.86 -21.22
N GLY A 614 -10.23 10.14 -20.04
CA GLY A 614 -10.04 9.27 -18.87
C GLY A 614 -8.58 8.91 -18.55
N GLY A 615 -7.58 9.69 -18.97
CA GLY A 615 -6.16 9.44 -18.69
C GLY A 615 -5.41 8.65 -19.78
N ARG A 616 -6.12 8.10 -20.77
CA ARG A 616 -5.53 7.40 -21.92
C ARG A 616 -5.13 8.37 -23.05
N PRO A 617 -4.24 7.95 -23.98
CA PRO A 617 -3.95 8.73 -25.18
C PRO A 617 -5.20 8.95 -26.04
N PRO A 618 -5.39 10.15 -26.61
CA PRO A 618 -6.56 10.46 -27.44
C PRO A 618 -6.57 9.64 -28.74
N GLU A 619 -7.78 9.33 -29.23
CA GLU A 619 -8.08 8.87 -30.60
C GLU A 619 -7.34 7.60 -31.08
N SER A 620 -6.77 6.81 -30.17
CA SER A 620 -6.09 5.56 -30.53
C SER A 620 -7.05 4.38 -30.52
N PRO A 621 -7.25 3.66 -31.63
CA PRO A 621 -8.11 2.47 -31.68
C PRO A 621 -7.62 1.32 -30.79
N ALA A 622 -6.36 1.35 -30.34
CA ALA A 622 -5.80 0.36 -29.42
C ALA A 622 -6.15 0.64 -27.95
N HIS A 623 -6.73 1.82 -27.67
CA HIS A 623 -7.04 2.30 -26.33
C HIS A 623 -8.55 2.54 -26.16
N GLY A 624 -9.00 2.46 -24.91
CA GLY A 624 -10.39 2.67 -24.54
C GLY A 624 -10.51 2.83 -23.03
N THR A 625 -11.51 3.57 -22.56
CA THR A 625 -11.94 3.42 -21.16
C THR A 625 -12.92 2.27 -21.10
N VAL A 626 -12.73 1.41 -20.11
CA VAL A 626 -13.57 0.23 -19.90
C VAL A 626 -14.58 0.53 -18.78
N ARG A 627 -14.08 0.82 -17.57
CA ARG A 627 -14.94 1.12 -16.43
C ARG A 627 -14.70 2.51 -15.87
N PRO A 628 -15.75 3.34 -15.72
CA PRO A 628 -15.70 4.52 -14.87
C PRO A 628 -16.25 4.22 -13.47
N CYS A 629 -15.72 4.86 -12.44
CA CYS A 629 -16.17 4.79 -11.07
C CYS A 629 -16.27 6.20 -10.48
N ALA A 630 -17.30 6.47 -9.68
CA ALA A 630 -17.47 7.73 -8.96
C ALA A 630 -17.26 7.50 -7.46
N ALA A 631 -16.37 8.28 -6.83
CA ALA A 631 -15.99 8.11 -5.43
C ALA A 631 -15.33 9.36 -4.86
N ASP A 632 -15.54 9.68 -3.58
CA ASP A 632 -14.75 10.73 -2.88
C ASP A 632 -13.39 10.15 -2.44
N VAL A 633 -12.40 10.21 -3.33
CA VAL A 633 -11.09 9.56 -3.14
C VAL A 633 -10.21 10.39 -2.19
N ASN A 634 -10.33 11.71 -2.25
CA ASN A 634 -9.50 12.64 -1.49
C ASN A 634 -10.13 13.06 -0.13
N GLY A 635 -11.38 12.68 0.13
CA GLY A 635 -12.11 12.97 1.37
C GLY A 635 -12.60 14.41 1.49
N ASP A 636 -12.81 15.11 0.37
CA ASP A 636 -13.26 16.50 0.34
C ASP A 636 -14.78 16.66 0.27
N GLY A 637 -15.51 15.55 0.12
CA GLY A 637 -16.97 15.48 0.09
C GLY A 637 -17.59 15.64 -1.29
N ARG A 638 -16.79 15.82 -2.35
CA ARG A 638 -17.21 15.74 -3.75
C ARG A 638 -16.81 14.40 -4.35
N PHE A 639 -17.62 13.89 -5.27
CA PHE A 639 -17.30 12.65 -5.97
C PHE A 639 -16.32 12.93 -7.12
N ASP A 640 -15.18 12.26 -7.05
CA ASP A 640 -14.12 12.20 -8.05
C ASP A 640 -14.42 11.09 -9.07
N LEU A 641 -13.72 11.09 -10.20
CA LEU A 641 -13.84 10.07 -11.23
C LEU A 641 -12.56 9.23 -11.31
N VAL A 642 -12.72 7.90 -11.27
CA VAL A 642 -11.67 6.92 -11.51
C VAL A 642 -12.00 6.12 -12.77
N THR A 643 -11.01 5.84 -13.61
CA THR A 643 -11.21 5.12 -14.87
C THR A 643 -10.20 4.00 -15.07
N ALA A 644 -10.70 2.78 -15.30
CA ALA A 644 -9.92 1.67 -15.81
C ALA A 644 -9.85 1.74 -17.34
N ASN A 645 -8.65 1.60 -17.88
CA ASN A 645 -8.38 1.80 -19.31
C ASN A 645 -7.56 0.66 -19.91
N TYR A 646 -7.73 0.48 -21.21
CA TYR A 646 -6.66 -0.06 -22.05
C TYR A 646 -5.68 1.08 -22.32
N GLY A 647 -4.61 1.11 -21.55
CA GLY A 647 -3.66 2.21 -21.38
C GLY A 647 -3.58 2.63 -19.91
N LYS A 648 -2.81 3.69 -19.63
CA LYS A 648 -2.76 4.36 -18.32
C LYS A 648 -4.18 4.60 -17.77
N PRO A 649 -4.50 4.22 -16.51
CA PRO A 649 -5.81 4.51 -15.89
C PRO A 649 -5.92 6.00 -15.58
N GLY A 650 -7.02 6.43 -14.95
CA GLY A 650 -7.25 7.83 -14.60
C GLY A 650 -7.78 8.01 -13.19
N LEU A 651 -7.35 9.08 -12.52
CA LEU A 651 -7.95 9.65 -11.32
C LEU A 651 -8.11 11.15 -11.54
N PHE A 652 -9.36 11.60 -11.48
CA PHE A 652 -9.78 12.96 -11.78
C PHE A 652 -10.48 13.54 -10.56
N LEU A 653 -9.82 14.45 -9.86
CA LEU A 653 -10.35 15.06 -8.65
C LEU A 653 -11.34 16.16 -9.01
N ASN A 654 -12.55 16.09 -8.46
CA ASN A 654 -13.59 17.10 -8.69
C ASN A 654 -13.25 18.38 -7.94
N ARG A 655 -13.02 19.47 -8.68
CA ARG A 655 -12.69 20.79 -8.10
C ARG A 655 -13.89 21.71 -7.98
N GLY A 656 -15.09 21.19 -8.25
CA GLY A 656 -16.33 21.95 -8.33
C GLY A 656 -16.44 22.75 -9.63
N ALA A 657 -17.58 23.43 -9.80
CA ALA A 657 -17.91 24.22 -10.99
C ALA A 657 -17.77 23.43 -12.31
N GLY A 658 -18.05 22.13 -12.27
CA GLY A 658 -18.02 21.23 -13.41
C GLY A 658 -16.62 21.04 -14.03
N ARG A 659 -15.57 21.01 -13.19
CA ARG A 659 -14.18 20.80 -13.63
C ARG A 659 -13.48 19.74 -12.79
N PHE A 660 -12.65 18.95 -13.47
CA PHE A 660 -11.79 17.96 -12.84
C PHE A 660 -10.31 18.25 -13.05
N GLU A 661 -9.48 17.83 -12.09
CA GLU A 661 -8.03 17.85 -12.17
C GLU A 661 -7.49 16.42 -12.32
N ASP A 662 -6.67 16.16 -13.35
CA ASP A 662 -5.95 14.88 -13.47
C ASP A 662 -4.88 14.76 -12.37
N ALA A 663 -5.15 13.92 -11.38
CA ALA A 663 -4.25 13.64 -10.26
C ALA A 663 -3.54 12.28 -10.39
N THR A 664 -3.71 11.59 -11.51
CA THR A 664 -3.32 10.19 -11.71
C THR A 664 -1.84 9.93 -11.39
N ALA A 665 -0.94 10.77 -11.88
CA ALA A 665 0.50 10.60 -11.65
C ALA A 665 0.89 10.93 -10.21
N ALA A 666 0.33 12.00 -9.64
CA ALA A 666 0.62 12.45 -8.28
C ALA A 666 0.17 11.42 -7.23
N TRP A 667 -0.89 10.67 -7.53
CA TRP A 667 -1.43 9.62 -6.65
C TRP A 667 -0.83 8.23 -6.89
N GLY A 668 0.15 8.09 -7.79
CA GLY A 668 0.84 6.82 -8.04
C GLY A 668 0.10 5.85 -8.97
N MET A 669 -0.95 6.31 -9.67
CA MET A 669 -1.75 5.48 -10.57
C MET A 669 -1.29 5.53 -12.04
N GLY A 670 -0.22 6.25 -12.37
CA GLY A 670 0.25 6.45 -13.75
C GLY A 670 0.89 5.23 -14.42
N ILE A 671 0.39 4.03 -14.16
CA ILE A 671 0.95 2.75 -14.63
C ILE A 671 0.29 2.39 -15.96
N ASP A 672 1.07 2.36 -17.04
CA ASP A 672 0.57 2.00 -18.36
C ASP A 672 0.42 0.47 -18.48
N ALA A 673 -0.81 0.00 -18.70
CA ALA A 673 -1.14 -1.41 -18.86
C ALA A 673 -2.52 -1.56 -19.53
N ARG A 674 -3.24 -2.65 -19.25
CA ARG A 674 -4.63 -2.83 -19.68
C ARG A 674 -5.47 -3.33 -18.52
N TYR A 675 -6.49 -2.54 -18.18
CA TYR A 675 -7.36 -2.73 -17.04
C TYR A 675 -8.82 -2.78 -17.51
N ASP A 676 -9.59 -3.73 -16.98
CA ASP A 676 -11.01 -3.88 -17.34
C ASP A 676 -11.95 -3.18 -16.34
N ALA A 677 -11.61 -3.16 -15.04
CA ALA A 677 -12.45 -2.62 -13.99
C ALA A 677 -11.68 -1.80 -12.95
N CYS A 678 -12.37 -0.78 -12.42
CA CYS A 678 -12.05 -0.14 -11.15
C CYS A 678 -13.14 -0.54 -10.14
N ALA A 679 -12.78 -0.73 -8.87
CA ALA A 679 -13.75 -0.92 -7.80
C ALA A 679 -13.21 -0.32 -6.50
N LEU A 680 -13.99 0.57 -5.89
CA LEU A 680 -13.60 1.28 -4.67
C LEU A 680 -14.35 0.76 -3.45
N ALA A 681 -13.62 0.50 -2.37
CA ALA A 681 -14.13 0.11 -1.06
C ALA A 681 -13.10 0.46 0.01
N ASP A 682 -13.52 0.58 1.28
CA ASP A 682 -12.59 0.76 2.41
C ASP A 682 -12.33 -0.61 3.03
N PHE A 683 -11.25 -1.29 2.60
CA PHE A 683 -11.03 -2.69 2.99
C PHE A 683 -10.43 -2.84 4.39
N ASP A 684 -9.83 -1.79 4.96
CA ASP A 684 -9.23 -1.82 6.30
C ASP A 684 -9.97 -0.98 7.36
N ASN A 685 -11.14 -0.45 6.97
CA ASN A 685 -12.03 0.35 7.79
C ASN A 685 -11.31 1.52 8.46
N ASP A 686 -10.60 2.30 7.64
CA ASP A 686 -9.85 3.49 8.06
C ASP A 686 -10.52 4.82 7.68
N GLY A 687 -11.66 4.76 6.98
CA GLY A 687 -12.47 5.87 6.51
C GLY A 687 -12.21 6.27 5.05
N ARG A 688 -11.09 5.85 4.46
CA ARG A 688 -10.70 6.20 3.10
C ARG A 688 -11.08 5.08 2.12
N LEU A 689 -11.47 5.46 0.91
CA LEU A 689 -11.73 4.49 -0.15
C LEU A 689 -10.40 4.03 -0.75
N ASP A 690 -10.17 2.72 -0.70
CA ASP A 690 -9.12 2.00 -1.40
C ASP A 690 -9.57 1.63 -2.81
N LEU A 691 -8.63 1.21 -3.65
CA LEU A 691 -8.89 0.92 -5.06
C LEU A 691 -8.39 -0.47 -5.44
N TYR A 692 -9.28 -1.29 -6.00
CA TYR A 692 -8.90 -2.45 -6.77
C TYR A 692 -8.97 -2.14 -8.27
N LEU A 693 -7.90 -2.48 -8.99
CA LEU A 693 -7.77 -2.39 -10.45
C LEU A 693 -7.35 -3.75 -10.97
N ASN A 694 -8.19 -4.41 -11.75
CA ASN A 694 -7.81 -5.69 -12.37
C ASN A 694 -7.12 -5.47 -13.71
N GLY A 695 -6.06 -6.23 -13.96
CA GLY A 695 -5.48 -6.38 -15.27
C GLY A 695 -6.40 -7.19 -16.19
N THR A 696 -6.09 -7.20 -17.48
CA THR A 696 -6.77 -8.06 -18.46
C THR A 696 -5.90 -9.25 -18.87
N ILE A 697 -6.49 -10.30 -19.43
CA ILE A 697 -5.75 -11.32 -20.20
C ILE A 697 -6.07 -11.12 -21.69
N THR A 698 -5.09 -10.68 -22.48
CA THR A 698 -5.29 -10.46 -23.91
C THR A 698 -4.02 -10.72 -24.71
N GLY A 699 -4.16 -11.32 -25.90
CA GLY A 699 -3.03 -11.66 -26.77
C GLY A 699 -2.00 -12.60 -26.13
N GLY A 700 -2.40 -13.41 -25.15
CA GLY A 700 -1.50 -14.27 -24.37
C GLY A 700 -0.70 -13.55 -23.28
N VAL A 701 -0.97 -12.26 -23.03
CA VAL A 701 -0.37 -11.47 -21.94
C VAL A 701 -1.38 -11.32 -20.81
N SER A 702 -0.97 -11.68 -19.60
CA SER A 702 -1.70 -11.39 -18.36
C SER A 702 -1.13 -10.10 -17.77
N TYR A 703 -1.95 -9.05 -17.72
CA TYR A 703 -1.59 -7.82 -17.02
C TYR A 703 -1.84 -7.99 -15.53
N ARG A 704 -1.11 -7.23 -14.70
CA ARG A 704 -1.11 -7.38 -13.25
C ARG A 704 -2.32 -6.68 -12.61
N ASP A 705 -2.92 -7.35 -11.63
CA ASP A 705 -3.90 -6.77 -10.71
C ASP A 705 -3.23 -5.90 -9.63
N PHE A 706 -3.93 -4.86 -9.19
CA PHE A 706 -3.49 -3.98 -8.12
C PHE A 706 -4.59 -3.82 -7.06
N LEU A 707 -4.22 -4.05 -5.80
CA LEU A 707 -4.96 -3.54 -4.64
C LEU A 707 -4.17 -2.38 -4.03
N PHE A 708 -4.73 -1.19 -4.11
CA PHE A 708 -4.15 0.05 -3.64
C PHE A 708 -4.79 0.51 -2.34
N ARG A 709 -4.00 0.69 -1.29
CA ARG A 709 -4.44 1.35 -0.06
C ARG A 709 -4.35 2.86 -0.21
N ASN A 710 -5.37 3.60 0.19
CA ASN A 710 -5.38 5.06 0.19
C ASN A 710 -4.65 5.64 1.42
N ALA A 711 -3.47 6.21 1.21
CA ALA A 711 -2.67 6.86 2.25
C ALA A 711 -3.11 8.32 2.53
N GLY A 712 -4.21 8.78 1.93
CA GLY A 712 -4.81 10.11 2.07
C GLY A 712 -4.24 11.17 1.13
N THR A 713 -3.14 10.88 0.44
CA THR A 713 -2.51 11.79 -0.56
C THR A 713 -2.04 11.06 -1.81
N HIS A 714 -1.97 9.74 -1.75
CA HIS A 714 -1.54 8.85 -2.81
C HIS A 714 -2.03 7.43 -2.50
N PHE A 715 -1.93 6.55 -3.49
CA PHE A 715 -2.18 5.13 -3.33
C PHE A 715 -0.87 4.36 -3.09
N GLU A 716 -0.90 3.42 -2.15
CA GLU A 716 0.18 2.46 -1.90
C GLU A 716 -0.23 1.09 -2.44
N ASP A 717 0.61 0.48 -3.29
CA ASP A 717 0.40 -0.90 -3.74
C ASP A 717 0.59 -1.87 -2.56
N VAL A 718 -0.51 -2.50 -2.15
CA VAL A 718 -0.56 -3.47 -1.06
C VAL A 718 -1.09 -4.82 -1.54
N THR A 719 -1.01 -5.08 -2.85
CA THR A 719 -1.51 -6.31 -3.48
C THR A 719 -0.91 -7.54 -2.80
N PRO A 720 -1.70 -8.36 -2.10
CA PRO A 720 -1.19 -9.58 -1.50
C PRO A 720 -0.92 -10.62 -2.58
N ASP A 721 0.07 -11.48 -2.35
CA ASP A 721 0.44 -12.56 -3.29
C ASP A 721 -0.76 -13.43 -3.68
N SER A 722 -1.72 -13.62 -2.76
CA SER A 722 -2.93 -14.42 -3.00
C SER A 722 -3.81 -13.85 -4.10
N ILE A 723 -3.92 -12.52 -4.19
CA ILE A 723 -4.66 -11.79 -5.24
C ILE A 723 -3.78 -11.61 -6.47
N GLY A 724 -2.52 -11.17 -6.30
CA GLY A 724 -1.62 -10.90 -7.42
C GLY A 724 -1.20 -12.13 -8.24
N ALA A 725 -1.31 -13.33 -7.67
CA ALA A 725 -1.11 -14.58 -8.41
C ALA A 725 -2.34 -14.98 -9.25
N GLN A 726 -3.48 -14.33 -9.05
CA GLN A 726 -4.66 -14.56 -9.87
C GLN A 726 -4.55 -13.81 -11.18
N GLN A 727 -5.26 -14.30 -12.18
CA GLN A 727 -5.39 -13.64 -13.48
C GLN A 727 -6.83 -13.16 -13.63
N GLY A 728 -7.30 -12.35 -12.68
CA GLY A 728 -8.58 -11.64 -12.79
C GLY A 728 -8.64 -10.86 -14.09
N ASP A 729 -9.74 -10.90 -14.84
CA ASP A 729 -9.81 -10.19 -16.12
C ASP A 729 -11.16 -9.52 -16.45
N HIS A 730 -12.23 -9.70 -15.66
CA HIS A 730 -13.51 -9.01 -15.93
C HIS A 730 -14.18 -8.51 -14.64
N GLY A 731 -15.22 -9.21 -14.16
CA GLY A 731 -16.03 -8.81 -13.01
C GLY A 731 -15.27 -8.69 -11.69
N VAL A 732 -15.51 -7.59 -10.98
CA VAL A 732 -15.14 -7.37 -9.59
C VAL A 732 -16.35 -6.87 -8.82
N GLN A 733 -16.59 -7.40 -7.61
CA GLN A 733 -17.60 -6.88 -6.69
C GLN A 733 -17.06 -6.88 -5.27
N TRP A 734 -17.33 -5.80 -4.54
CA TRP A 734 -17.11 -5.72 -3.10
C TRP A 734 -18.41 -6.04 -2.36
N THR A 735 -18.36 -6.97 -1.41
CA THR A 735 -19.52 -7.38 -0.61
C THR A 735 -19.03 -7.98 0.71
N ASP A 736 -19.65 -7.67 1.84
CA ASP A 736 -19.38 -8.34 3.12
C ASP A 736 -20.21 -9.63 3.19
N ILE A 737 -19.64 -10.75 2.73
CA ILE A 737 -20.41 -11.98 2.48
C ILE A 737 -20.70 -12.75 3.77
N ASP A 738 -19.81 -12.70 4.78
CA ASP A 738 -20.08 -13.30 6.09
C ASP A 738 -20.54 -12.27 7.15
N ASN A 739 -20.87 -11.07 6.67
CA ASN A 739 -21.41 -9.96 7.43
C ASN A 739 -20.49 -9.55 8.59
N ASP A 740 -19.19 -9.88 8.61
CA ASP A 740 -18.33 -9.68 9.77
C ASP A 740 -17.87 -8.22 10.00
N GLY A 741 -18.17 -7.35 9.04
CA GLY A 741 -17.78 -5.95 8.96
C GLY A 741 -16.50 -5.70 8.18
N ALA A 742 -15.82 -6.73 7.68
CA ALA A 742 -14.72 -6.65 6.74
C ALA A 742 -15.26 -6.91 5.34
N ILE A 743 -15.16 -5.92 4.45
CA ILE A 743 -15.66 -6.09 3.09
C ILE A 743 -14.80 -7.08 2.30
N ASP A 744 -15.44 -8.06 1.67
CA ASP A 744 -14.81 -9.12 0.89
C ASP A 744 -14.78 -8.79 -0.60
N LEU A 745 -13.91 -9.49 -1.33
CA LEU A 745 -13.69 -9.28 -2.76
C LEU A 745 -14.14 -10.50 -3.57
N ILE A 746 -15.01 -10.29 -4.56
CA ILE A 746 -15.42 -11.30 -5.53
C ILE A 746 -14.78 -10.97 -6.87
N LEU A 747 -14.06 -11.94 -7.44
CA LEU A 747 -13.35 -11.79 -8.71
C LEU A 747 -13.83 -12.83 -9.73
N ASN A 748 -14.06 -12.36 -10.96
CA ASN A 748 -14.44 -13.17 -12.11
C ASN A 748 -13.32 -13.24 -13.14
N GLY A 749 -13.40 -14.22 -14.04
CA GLY A 749 -12.60 -14.21 -15.24
C GLY A 749 -12.49 -15.50 -16.05
N SER A 750 -11.53 -15.49 -16.99
CA SER A 750 -11.46 -16.43 -18.10
C SER A 750 -10.63 -17.71 -17.87
N ALA A 751 -10.35 -18.09 -16.62
CA ALA A 751 -9.50 -19.25 -16.34
C ALA A 751 -10.16 -20.59 -16.76
N PRO A 752 -9.42 -21.53 -17.38
CA PRO A 752 -9.97 -22.81 -17.88
C PRO A 752 -10.64 -23.70 -16.83
N ARG A 753 -10.30 -23.53 -15.54
CA ARG A 753 -10.88 -24.30 -14.43
C ARG A 753 -12.09 -23.62 -13.78
N GLY A 754 -12.57 -22.50 -14.34
CA GLY A 754 -13.59 -21.72 -13.69
C GLY A 754 -13.02 -20.64 -12.80
N MET A 755 -13.52 -19.42 -12.92
CA MET A 755 -13.07 -18.30 -12.09
C MET A 755 -14.26 -17.50 -11.59
N GLN A 756 -14.92 -17.98 -10.54
CA GLN A 756 -15.56 -17.10 -9.57
C GLN A 756 -14.85 -17.36 -8.25
N MET A 757 -14.07 -16.39 -7.79
CA MET A 757 -13.28 -16.51 -6.57
C MET A 757 -13.76 -15.48 -5.56
N HIS A 758 -14.25 -15.99 -4.44
CA HIS A 758 -14.57 -15.19 -3.28
C HIS A 758 -13.35 -15.14 -2.35
N TRP A 759 -12.92 -13.93 -2.01
CA TRP A 759 -11.78 -13.65 -1.16
C TRP A 759 -12.23 -12.98 0.12
N ARG A 760 -12.19 -13.74 1.22
CA ARG A 760 -12.52 -13.23 2.54
C ARG A 760 -11.43 -12.33 3.07
N ASN A 761 -11.82 -11.16 3.54
CA ASN A 761 -10.95 -10.17 4.13
C ASN A 761 -10.61 -10.54 5.57
N GLY A 762 -9.35 -10.92 5.81
CA GLY A 762 -8.84 -11.30 7.13
C GLY A 762 -8.63 -10.14 8.10
N LEU A 763 -9.40 -9.05 7.97
CA LEU A 763 -9.33 -7.89 8.84
C LEU A 763 -9.69 -8.33 10.28
N PRO A 764 -8.88 -8.03 11.31
CA PRO A 764 -9.17 -8.48 12.67
C PRO A 764 -10.52 -7.94 13.16
N ALA A 765 -11.29 -8.77 13.89
CA ALA A 765 -12.65 -8.44 14.32
C ALA A 765 -12.84 -7.05 14.98
N PRO A 766 -11.93 -6.53 15.84
CA PRO A 766 -12.06 -5.16 16.37
C PRO A 766 -11.96 -4.06 15.30
N ALA A 767 -11.31 -4.34 14.17
CA ALA A 767 -11.23 -3.46 13.01
C ALA A 767 -12.37 -3.69 12.01
N ALA A 768 -12.74 -4.94 11.75
CA ALA A 768 -13.93 -5.29 10.97
C ALA A 768 -15.19 -4.61 11.53
N ARG A 769 -15.39 -4.61 12.85
CA ARG A 769 -16.55 -3.97 13.50
C ARG A 769 -16.57 -2.44 13.46
N ARG A 770 -15.55 -1.78 12.89
CA ARG A 770 -15.57 -0.34 12.66
C ARG A 770 -16.15 -0.02 11.29
N SER A 771 -17.30 -0.58 10.99
CA SER A 771 -18.01 -0.34 9.75
C SER A 771 -19.48 -0.05 10.04
N LEU A 772 -20.15 0.49 9.05
CA LEU A 772 -21.59 0.66 8.97
C LEU A 772 -22.05 0.15 7.61
N ALA A 773 -23.12 -0.65 7.60
CA ALA A 773 -23.87 -0.93 6.38
C ALA A 773 -25.08 0.02 6.33
N VAL A 774 -25.21 0.81 5.26
CA VAL A 774 -26.31 1.79 5.11
C VAL A 774 -27.18 1.39 3.93
N HIS A 775 -28.42 0.98 4.20
CA HIS A 775 -29.44 0.83 3.16
C HIS A 775 -30.15 2.15 2.96
N VAL A 776 -30.20 2.61 1.71
CA VAL A 776 -30.93 3.81 1.33
C VAL A 776 -32.13 3.40 0.51
N ARG A 777 -33.32 3.84 0.92
CA ARG A 777 -34.58 3.48 0.27
C ARG A 777 -35.31 4.70 -0.28
N ASP A 778 -36.07 4.53 -1.34
CA ASP A 778 -36.94 5.55 -1.90
C ASP A 778 -38.31 5.62 -1.15
N ALA A 779 -39.27 6.35 -1.72
CA ALA A 779 -40.62 6.49 -1.18
C ALA A 779 -41.42 5.18 -1.13
N LYS A 780 -41.16 4.27 -2.08
CA LYS A 780 -41.82 2.97 -2.23
C LYS A 780 -41.12 1.87 -1.42
N GLY A 781 -39.95 2.19 -0.86
CA GLY A 781 -39.13 1.27 -0.08
C GLY A 781 -38.12 0.49 -0.94
N THR A 782 -37.97 0.85 -2.22
CA THR A 782 -37.00 0.27 -3.15
C THR A 782 -35.62 0.91 -2.97
N GLY A 783 -34.56 0.35 -3.56
CA GLY A 783 -33.23 0.96 -3.54
C GLY A 783 -33.19 2.32 -4.24
N ALA A 784 -32.32 3.23 -3.77
CA ALA A 784 -32.15 4.57 -4.38
C ALA A 784 -30.76 4.77 -5.04
N PRO A 785 -30.47 4.12 -6.19
CA PRO A 785 -29.25 4.34 -6.96
C PRO A 785 -28.95 5.83 -7.19
N GLY A 786 -27.70 6.24 -6.98
CA GLY A 786 -27.26 7.62 -7.20
C GLY A 786 -27.42 8.53 -5.97
N ALA A 787 -28.09 8.07 -4.92
CA ALA A 787 -28.10 8.77 -3.64
C ALA A 787 -26.69 8.86 -3.03
N GLU A 788 -26.40 9.98 -2.37
CA GLU A 788 -25.12 10.25 -1.72
C GLU A 788 -25.24 10.04 -0.20
N ILE A 789 -24.30 9.34 0.40
CA ILE A 789 -24.19 9.19 1.85
C ILE A 789 -22.97 9.96 2.35
N ARG A 790 -23.15 10.88 3.29
CA ARG A 790 -22.08 11.58 4.01
C ARG A 790 -22.14 11.25 5.49
N VAL A 791 -21.04 10.76 6.03
CA VAL A 791 -20.89 10.41 7.44
C VAL A 791 -20.05 11.46 8.14
N TYR A 792 -20.57 12.02 9.23
CA TYR A 792 -19.89 13.03 10.03
C TYR A 792 -19.61 12.52 11.44
N ARG A 793 -18.58 13.05 12.09
CA ARG A 793 -18.41 12.85 13.53
C ARG A 793 -19.64 13.43 14.25
N ALA A 794 -20.28 12.62 15.11
CA ALA A 794 -21.57 12.95 15.71
C ALA A 794 -21.61 14.36 16.32
N GLY A 795 -22.69 15.11 16.02
CA GLY A 795 -22.89 16.48 16.50
C GLY A 795 -21.97 17.54 15.86
N THR A 796 -21.21 17.17 14.82
CA THR A 796 -20.31 18.09 14.10
C THR A 796 -20.53 18.00 12.59
N ARG A 797 -19.92 18.92 11.83
CA ARG A 797 -19.85 18.88 10.36
C ARG A 797 -18.51 18.37 9.83
N ARG A 798 -17.72 17.70 10.68
CA ARG A 798 -16.45 17.11 10.26
C ARG A 798 -16.73 15.79 9.54
N LEU A 799 -16.52 15.80 8.21
CA LEU A 799 -16.67 14.63 7.35
C LEU A 799 -15.72 13.52 7.81
N VAL A 800 -16.24 12.29 7.77
CA VAL A 800 -15.54 11.04 8.08
C VAL A 800 -15.42 10.21 6.82
N ALA A 801 -16.50 10.11 6.04
CA ALA A 801 -16.57 9.36 4.80
C ALA A 801 -17.71 9.91 3.93
N ALA A 802 -17.57 9.80 2.60
CA ALA A 802 -18.66 9.96 1.65
C ALA A 802 -18.74 8.72 0.73
N ARG A 803 -19.95 8.29 0.39
CA ARG A 803 -20.21 7.10 -0.44
C ARG A 803 -21.39 7.35 -1.37
N LEU A 804 -21.38 6.67 -2.50
CA LEU A 804 -22.47 6.68 -3.48
C LEU A 804 -23.24 5.36 -3.35
N VAL A 805 -24.57 5.42 -3.37
CA VAL A 805 -25.41 4.24 -3.55
C VAL A 805 -25.27 3.77 -4.99
N ASP A 806 -25.02 2.49 -5.18
CA ASP A 806 -24.61 1.92 -6.46
C ASP A 806 -25.56 2.28 -7.61
N ALA A 807 -25.05 3.08 -8.55
CA ALA A 807 -25.69 3.41 -9.82
C ALA A 807 -24.76 3.05 -10.99
N GLY A 808 -24.24 1.83 -10.92
CA GLY A 808 -23.29 1.24 -11.84
C GLY A 808 -21.99 0.91 -11.12
N SER A 809 -21.78 -0.37 -10.82
CA SER A 809 -20.55 -0.93 -10.23
C SER A 809 -19.93 -2.07 -11.04
N GLY A 810 -18.84 -2.67 -10.56
CA GLY A 810 -18.19 -3.82 -11.17
C GLY A 810 -17.81 -3.67 -12.65
N TYR A 811 -17.69 -4.77 -13.38
CA TYR A 811 -17.53 -4.76 -14.85
C TYR A 811 -18.85 -5.23 -15.46
N ASP A 812 -19.47 -4.39 -16.30
CA ASP A 812 -20.75 -4.70 -16.95
C ASP A 812 -21.84 -5.08 -15.89
N ALA A 813 -21.88 -4.39 -14.73
CA ALA A 813 -22.65 -4.82 -13.55
C ALA A 813 -23.32 -3.68 -12.73
N GLN A 814 -24.35 -4.00 -11.95
CA GLN A 814 -24.82 -3.15 -10.83
C GLN A 814 -25.37 -4.06 -9.73
N ALA A 815 -24.98 -3.79 -8.48
CA ALA A 815 -25.47 -4.47 -7.31
C ALA A 815 -26.57 -3.63 -6.62
N ASP A 816 -27.44 -4.30 -5.87
CA ASP A 816 -28.37 -3.65 -4.93
C ASP A 816 -28.01 -4.13 -3.51
N LEU A 817 -27.15 -3.36 -2.85
CA LEU A 817 -26.57 -3.71 -1.56
C LEU A 817 -26.56 -2.52 -0.61
N PRO A 818 -26.59 -2.76 0.70
CA PRO A 818 -26.23 -1.72 1.65
C PRO A 818 -24.82 -1.23 1.39
N VAL A 819 -24.65 0.09 1.47
CA VAL A 819 -23.35 0.73 1.26
C VAL A 819 -22.49 0.51 2.50
N HIS A 820 -21.36 -0.17 2.31
CA HIS A 820 -20.35 -0.36 3.35
C HIS A 820 -19.54 0.92 3.59
N ILE A 821 -19.43 1.32 4.86
CA ILE A 821 -18.69 2.50 5.28
C ILE A 821 -17.76 2.14 6.43
N GLY A 822 -16.47 2.02 6.13
CA GLY A 822 -15.44 1.92 7.15
C GLY A 822 -15.30 3.22 7.96
N ILE A 823 -15.01 3.08 9.24
CA ILE A 823 -14.96 4.18 10.21
C ILE A 823 -13.59 4.20 10.90
N PRO A 824 -12.86 5.34 10.84
CA PRO A 824 -11.54 5.46 11.42
C PRO A 824 -11.56 5.19 12.93
N GLN A 825 -10.44 4.64 13.41
CA GLN A 825 -10.22 4.43 14.84
C GLN A 825 -10.44 5.73 15.64
N GLY A 826 -11.14 5.62 16.78
CA GLY A 826 -11.41 6.76 17.66
C GLY A 826 -12.67 7.56 17.32
N VAL A 827 -13.47 7.09 16.37
CA VAL A 827 -14.85 7.55 16.14
C VAL A 827 -15.82 6.52 16.70
N ALA A 828 -16.45 6.84 17.83
CA ALA A 828 -17.41 5.94 18.49
C ALA A 828 -18.87 6.20 18.08
N ARG A 829 -19.16 7.42 17.58
CA ARG A 829 -20.49 7.84 17.14
C ARG A 829 -20.40 8.72 15.90
N VAL A 830 -21.37 8.57 15.02
CA VAL A 830 -21.50 9.35 13.78
C VAL A 830 -22.92 9.86 13.55
N ASP A 831 -23.03 10.91 12.75
CA ASP A 831 -24.28 11.33 12.11
C ASP A 831 -24.19 10.91 10.63
N VAL A 832 -25.23 10.25 10.11
CA VAL A 832 -25.32 9.81 8.71
C VAL A 832 -26.33 10.70 7.99
N GLU A 833 -25.87 11.40 6.95
CA GLU A 833 -26.69 12.25 6.07
C GLU A 833 -26.83 11.54 4.72
N VAL A 834 -28.06 11.30 4.29
CA VAL A 834 -28.37 10.85 2.93
C VAL A 834 -28.86 12.05 2.14
N THR A 835 -28.34 12.22 0.92
CA THR A 835 -28.75 13.24 -0.03
C THR A 835 -29.21 12.56 -1.30
N MET A 836 -30.45 12.82 -1.73
CA MET A 836 -30.93 12.39 -3.04
C MET A 836 -30.97 13.60 -3.98
N PRO A 837 -30.12 13.62 -5.04
CA PRO A 837 -30.15 14.65 -6.07
C PRO A 837 -31.24 14.32 -7.10
N LEU A 838 -32.32 15.10 -7.10
CA LEU A 838 -33.43 14.89 -8.00
C LEU A 838 -34.19 16.20 -8.31
N GLY A 839 -34.41 16.50 -9.58
CA GLY A 839 -35.26 17.61 -10.03
C GLY A 839 -34.72 18.99 -9.64
N GLY A 840 -33.40 19.18 -9.77
CA GLY A 840 -32.65 20.38 -9.40
C GLY A 840 -32.65 20.64 -7.89
N ARG A 841 -32.79 19.58 -7.08
CA ARG A 841 -32.86 19.67 -5.62
C ARG A 841 -32.07 18.55 -4.98
N ARG A 842 -31.39 18.90 -3.89
CA ARG A 842 -30.65 17.95 -3.04
C ARG A 842 -31.43 17.75 -1.74
N ALA A 843 -32.36 16.80 -1.73
CA ALA A 843 -33.18 16.51 -0.56
C ALA A 843 -32.38 15.69 0.45
N ARG A 844 -32.43 16.06 1.74
CA ARG A 844 -31.53 15.51 2.78
C ARG A 844 -32.28 14.94 3.96
N GLU A 845 -31.83 13.79 4.41
CA GLU A 845 -32.26 13.15 5.66
C GLU A 845 -31.04 12.84 6.53
N VAL A 846 -31.16 13.01 7.86
CA VAL A 846 -30.04 12.82 8.79
C VAL A 846 -30.44 11.95 9.97
N LEU A 847 -29.76 10.83 10.14
CA LEU A 847 -29.77 10.06 11.37
C LEU A 847 -28.61 10.47 12.27
N ARG A 848 -28.89 10.76 13.54
CA ARG A 848 -27.90 11.31 14.48
C ARG A 848 -27.47 10.31 15.54
N GLY A 849 -26.20 10.39 15.91
CA GLY A 849 -25.65 9.71 17.09
C GLY A 849 -25.57 8.18 16.99
N ILE A 850 -25.51 7.65 15.76
CA ILE A 850 -25.32 6.22 15.45
C ILE A 850 -24.05 5.72 16.12
N VAL A 851 -24.15 4.61 16.86
CA VAL A 851 -23.03 4.03 17.62
C VAL A 851 -22.30 3.02 16.74
N ILE A 852 -20.98 3.18 16.62
CA ILE A 852 -20.13 2.29 15.82
C ILE A 852 -19.86 0.98 16.60
N GLY A 853 -19.96 -0.16 15.91
CA GLY A 853 -19.85 -1.50 16.51
C GLY A 853 -21.14 -2.03 17.14
N GLY A 854 -22.28 -1.38 16.89
CA GLY A 854 -23.64 -1.84 17.22
C GLY A 854 -24.23 -2.78 16.17
N PRO A 855 -25.57 -3.01 16.13
CA PRO A 855 -26.20 -3.81 15.08
C PRO A 855 -25.83 -3.29 13.69
N ARG A 856 -25.52 -4.23 12.78
CA ARG A 856 -24.64 -4.07 11.60
C ARG A 856 -25.17 -3.13 10.51
N ALA A 857 -26.49 -3.04 10.35
CA ALA A 857 -27.13 -2.26 9.28
C ALA A 857 -28.04 -1.15 9.83
N VAL A 858 -28.03 -0.01 9.15
CA VAL A 858 -28.95 1.11 9.38
C VAL A 858 -29.69 1.38 8.07
N SER A 859 -31.01 1.43 8.12
CA SER A 859 -31.86 1.83 6.98
C SER A 859 -32.26 3.28 7.13
N ILE A 860 -32.18 4.03 6.02
CA ILE A 860 -32.59 5.43 5.93
C ILE A 860 -33.47 5.57 4.70
N ASP A 861 -34.71 5.97 4.92
CA ASP A 861 -35.61 6.31 3.82
C ASP A 861 -35.25 7.71 3.31
N THR A 862 -35.26 7.90 1.99
CA THR A 862 -35.04 9.21 1.38
C THR A 862 -36.31 10.04 1.51
N PRO A 863 -36.19 11.37 1.65
CA PRO A 863 -37.34 12.24 1.87
C PRO A 863 -38.16 12.50 0.60
N ILE A 864 -37.88 11.81 -0.51
CA ILE A 864 -38.73 11.86 -1.70
C ILE A 864 -40.06 11.24 -1.30
N ARG A 865 -41.10 12.07 -1.22
CA ARG A 865 -42.48 11.60 -1.10
C ARG A 865 -43.10 11.85 -2.46
N ALA A 866 -43.65 10.80 -3.08
CA ALA A 866 -44.45 10.91 -4.29
C ALA A 866 -45.43 12.09 -4.16
N ARG A 867 -45.44 12.97 -5.16
CA ARG A 867 -46.33 14.14 -5.20
C ARG A 867 -47.74 13.76 -5.62
#